data_AF-A0A7Y4IFP5-F1
#
_entry.id   AF-A0A7Y4IFP5-F1
#
_cell.length_a   1.000
_cell.length_b   1.000
_cell.length_c   1.000
_cell.angle_alpha   90.00
_cell.angle_beta   90.00
_cell.angle_gamma   90.00
#
_symmetry.space_group_name_H-M   'P 1'
#
loop_
_entity.id
_entity.type
_entity.pdbx_description
1 polymer ?
#
loop_
_entity_poly.entity_id
_entity_poly.type
_entity_poly.pdbx_seq_one_letter_code
_entity_poly.pdbx_strand_id
1 'polypeptide(L)'
;MTGGCPAGGLPGRSADALHGRRGPRAAGRLPVTFRVPFPPEDAVMTFLDTKSPWRLAGVLLLLVSAACRLEDPLPIQLEPSASARVMVVLPRTLTPGPVTEVRATLTPAEGEEAGAVLSGGDGLWQGLVRRIASGRAAEASATVRGDGGEVLAHIDVPNVVIGAHRTALVVLVPRAPRSGVPGAPFIDAVVGSLAEVRPEGQVALRAVAESASGDGALTYAWRASAGSFSDASAMAPVWTAPEASGFVTMTLQVTNAAGQGATLDFPVRVARDHGFGADSVAAFNRWPLMVELGSLPSGEVQYGDALRLQAEGWDEDGDTLTYAWTASCEGTFDDASARSPRFTPSTPPSGACGACQFHVTMRDGRGGEHVGLVDVCVVQRLPPIIVSTAQSRTEAVSAEPVLLQAVAEDPRGEALTFQWSANTGLLGAATQDGTRSEVPWSALSCIPAGVEPSVRLTVTNVSGMSATHVFRIRWDDRRCGAFPPCSARWESGRVTLTADCTTEGTLYIPDGVTFDGAGHVVTAVDPEGGRFQGAVLRNRGGTAHVHDVTVAARGLSDLPCDDGEAGLSGIRFTGASGSITDSEVRALHQDAGEGRCQEGVAIEVRNAQDASRVVQVEVLRNHAVGYQKGGIVASGRVDVAVEDNVVEGGGPSAVIARNGIQLSFGATGQVLGNRVTGNVYTGTGYVAAGILVAGGAYYGGPVCEDILIQGNTLEANDIGIDLSQAEADGGPLAQSSRLLVVENMLSHDVVANGVPYQAAISDLGGANVISRNRISGEGYARETLPGSTFDVDVVADAAAQVAFLTPQQDVSAGACSEALVVQSQDAMGNLSALASSLLVVEAQGNAGGVTFFRDAVCTQRLVPLNGSGAMALEGPQQEAVFYFRAEQPGALEVRVRGDGVSASQMHVVR
;
A
#
# COMPACT_ATOMS: atom_id res chain seq x y z
N MET A 1 -0.91 2.42 85.24
CA MET A 1 -0.59 3.84 85.53
C MET A 1 -1.47 4.72 84.64
N THR A 2 -1.62 6.01 84.98
CA THR A 2 -2.30 7.08 84.19
C THR A 2 -2.07 6.95 82.67
N GLY A 3 -3.02 7.21 81.75
CA GLY A 3 -4.34 7.83 81.84
C GLY A 3 -4.47 8.96 80.78
N GLY A 4 -5.56 9.05 80.02
CA GLY A 4 -5.79 10.15 79.06
C GLY A 4 -6.73 9.84 77.88
N CYS A 5 -7.87 10.54 77.81
CA CYS A 5 -8.87 10.58 76.73
C CYS A 5 -9.86 11.74 77.04
N PRO A 6 -10.68 12.22 76.09
CA PRO A 6 -10.43 12.43 74.64
C PRO A 6 -11.02 13.77 74.11
N ALA A 7 -11.01 13.94 72.78
CA ALA A 7 -12.02 14.61 71.94
C ALA A 7 -12.33 16.14 72.01
N GLY A 8 -12.41 16.75 70.80
CA GLY A 8 -13.58 17.51 70.36
C GLY A 8 -13.48 19.05 70.27
N GLY A 9 -14.06 19.65 69.22
CA GLY A 9 -14.39 21.08 69.18
C GLY A 9 -14.42 21.77 67.80
N LEU A 10 -15.62 21.90 67.21
CA LEU A 10 -15.99 23.06 66.35
C LEU A 10 -16.86 23.99 67.21
N PRO A 11 -16.68 25.33 67.12
CA PRO A 11 -17.61 26.20 66.37
C PRO A 11 -16.90 27.43 65.74
N GLY A 12 -17.56 28.39 65.05
CA GLY A 12 -18.93 28.48 64.53
C GLY A 12 -19.68 29.79 64.89
N ARG A 13 -20.09 30.58 63.87
CA ARG A 13 -20.90 31.85 63.93
C ARG A 13 -20.18 33.04 64.63
N SER A 14 -20.63 34.31 64.64
CA SER A 14 -21.85 35.04 64.19
C SER A 14 -21.47 36.51 63.84
N ALA A 15 -21.93 37.13 62.74
CA ALA A 15 -23.16 37.95 62.57
C ALA A 15 -23.14 39.41 63.10
N ASP A 16 -23.72 40.33 62.30
CA ASP A 16 -24.22 41.69 62.61
C ASP A 16 -23.19 42.81 63.02
N ALA A 17 -23.41 44.13 62.88
CA ALA A 17 -24.64 44.89 62.56
C ALA A 17 -24.41 46.34 62.01
N LEU A 18 -25.44 46.89 61.34
CA LEU A 18 -25.96 48.30 61.39
C LEU A 18 -25.19 49.55 60.84
N HIS A 19 -25.93 50.30 60.00
CA HIS A 19 -26.01 51.78 59.78
C HIS A 19 -24.74 52.68 59.72
N GLY A 20 -24.59 53.67 58.82
CA GLY A 20 -25.40 54.11 57.66
C GLY A 20 -25.71 55.64 57.62
N ARG A 21 -25.50 56.30 56.47
CA ARG A 21 -26.08 57.62 56.06
C ARG A 21 -25.89 57.89 54.56
N ARG A 22 -26.52 58.94 54.00
CA ARG A 22 -26.71 59.15 52.55
C ARG A 22 -25.90 60.30 51.93
N GLY A 23 -25.44 60.07 50.69
CA GLY A 23 -25.57 61.03 49.56
C GLY A 23 -24.27 61.50 48.89
N PRO A 24 -24.32 61.96 47.62
CA PRO A 24 -25.38 61.83 46.61
C PRO A 24 -25.12 60.65 45.64
N ARG A 25 -25.95 60.49 44.60
CA ARG A 25 -25.73 59.49 43.53
C ARG A 25 -24.80 60.05 42.44
N ALA A 26 -23.73 59.34 42.13
CA ALA A 26 -23.31 59.19 40.73
C ALA A 26 -24.18 58.09 40.08
N ALA A 27 -24.36 58.12 38.76
CA ALA A 27 -25.04 57.04 38.04
C ALA A 27 -24.05 55.90 37.80
N GLY A 28 -24.26 54.75 38.44
CA GLY A 28 -23.38 53.60 38.28
C GLY A 28 -23.63 52.90 36.94
N ARG A 29 -22.68 53.02 36.01
CA ARG A 29 -22.41 51.93 35.05
C ARG A 29 -21.90 50.74 35.88
N LEU A 30 -22.58 49.60 35.79
CA LEU A 30 -22.14 48.33 36.39
C LEU A 30 -21.69 47.43 35.24
N PRO A 31 -20.44 46.93 35.23
CA PRO A 31 -19.98 46.01 34.20
C PRO A 31 -20.80 44.71 34.22
N VAL A 32 -21.25 44.29 33.03
CA VAL A 32 -21.90 42.99 32.84
C VAL A 32 -20.82 41.91 32.83
N THR A 33 -21.00 40.86 33.63
CA THR A 33 -19.95 39.87 33.91
C THR A 33 -20.16 38.56 33.15
N PHE A 34 -19.13 38.07 32.46
CA PHE A 34 -19.19 36.82 31.67
C PHE A 34 -18.23 35.74 32.19
N ARG A 35 -18.62 34.48 32.03
CA ARG A 35 -17.77 33.28 32.21
C ARG A 35 -18.15 32.19 31.21
N VAL A 36 -17.12 31.54 30.66
CA VAL A 36 -17.15 30.33 29.79
C VAL A 36 -15.87 29.53 30.11
N PRO A 37 -15.96 28.21 30.20
CA PRO A 37 -15.28 27.33 29.23
C PRO A 37 -16.27 26.35 28.57
N PHE A 38 -15.86 25.55 27.58
CA PHE A 38 -15.74 24.08 27.72
C PHE A 38 -15.45 23.33 26.40
N PRO A 39 -14.40 22.45 26.33
CA PRO A 39 -14.16 21.57 25.12
C PRO A 39 -14.46 19.98 24.95
N PRO A 40 -13.69 18.80 25.02
CA PRO A 40 -12.83 17.42 23.76
C PRO A 40 -12.81 17.33 22.22
N GLU A 41 -12.65 16.19 21.44
CA GLU A 41 -12.88 14.68 21.48
C GLU A 41 -13.39 13.69 20.31
N ASP A 42 -13.34 13.91 18.97
CA ASP A 42 -13.21 12.94 17.79
C ASP A 42 -14.24 11.75 17.55
N ALA A 43 -14.33 10.88 16.49
CA ALA A 43 -13.86 10.67 15.08
C ALA A 43 -14.47 9.35 14.42
N VAL A 44 -14.27 8.98 13.10
CA VAL A 44 -13.98 7.62 12.41
C VAL A 44 -14.91 6.39 11.91
N MET A 45 -15.08 6.07 10.57
CA MET A 45 -14.84 4.77 9.75
C MET A 45 -15.83 4.20 8.64
N THR A 46 -15.25 3.81 7.46
CA THR A 46 -15.52 2.70 6.45
C THR A 46 -16.72 2.69 5.47
N PHE A 47 -16.70 2.10 4.23
CA PHE A 47 -15.98 0.95 3.62
C PHE A 47 -16.25 0.78 2.07
N LEU A 48 -15.54 -0.15 1.36
CA LEU A 48 -15.93 -0.95 0.14
C LEU A 48 -16.07 -0.23 -1.26
N ASP A 49 -16.02 -0.83 -2.47
CA ASP A 49 -15.49 -2.11 -3.06
C ASP A 49 -15.67 -2.18 -4.64
N THR A 50 -15.06 -3.17 -5.32
CA THR A 50 -15.39 -3.80 -6.65
C THR A 50 -14.85 -3.28 -8.02
N LYS A 51 -14.16 -4.17 -8.80
CA LYS A 51 -14.43 -4.65 -10.22
C LYS A 51 -13.20 -5.07 -11.09
N SER A 52 -13.47 -5.83 -12.18
CA SER A 52 -12.54 -6.53 -13.14
C SER A 52 -13.36 -6.96 -14.41
N PRO A 53 -12.97 -7.81 -15.43
CA PRO A 53 -11.73 -8.57 -15.79
C PRO A 53 -11.36 -8.55 -17.32
N TRP A 54 -10.99 -9.70 -17.95
CA TRP A 54 -10.71 -10.05 -19.40
C TRP A 54 -9.26 -9.92 -19.94
N ARG A 55 -8.77 -10.58 -21.04
CA ARG A 55 -8.72 -12.03 -21.47
C ARG A 55 -7.86 -12.24 -22.79
N LEU A 56 -7.38 -13.48 -23.04
CA LEU A 56 -7.14 -14.22 -24.34
C LEU A 56 -5.87 -14.11 -25.26
N ALA A 57 -5.37 -15.30 -25.69
CA ALA A 57 -4.72 -15.74 -26.97
C ALA A 57 -3.35 -15.14 -27.44
N GLY A 58 -2.53 -15.74 -28.35
CA GLY A 58 -2.63 -16.95 -29.22
C GLY A 58 -1.25 -17.45 -29.77
N VAL A 59 -1.18 -18.26 -30.87
CA VAL A 59 -0.02 -19.12 -31.28
C VAL A 59 0.29 -19.07 -32.82
N LEU A 60 1.46 -19.62 -33.30
CA LEU A 60 1.61 -20.65 -34.40
C LEU A 60 2.64 -20.46 -35.61
N LEU A 61 3.46 -21.52 -35.88
CA LEU A 61 3.84 -22.19 -37.20
C LEU A 61 4.93 -21.74 -38.25
N LEU A 62 5.21 -22.69 -39.18
CA LEU A 62 5.87 -22.69 -40.54
C LEU A 62 7.41 -22.95 -40.62
N LEU A 63 8.10 -23.42 -41.69
CA LEU A 63 7.97 -24.34 -42.90
C LEU A 63 9.41 -24.46 -43.57
N VAL A 64 9.85 -25.19 -44.64
CA VAL A 64 9.45 -26.12 -45.77
C VAL A 64 10.72 -27.04 -46.09
N SER A 65 11.18 -27.72 -47.20
CA SER A 65 10.92 -28.12 -48.64
C SER A 65 12.08 -29.09 -49.13
N ALA A 66 12.20 -29.70 -50.34
CA ALA A 66 11.32 -30.49 -51.26
C ALA A 66 12.10 -30.95 -52.56
N ALA A 67 11.67 -32.04 -53.25
CA ALA A 67 11.93 -32.43 -54.70
C ALA A 67 13.35 -32.93 -55.16
N CYS A 68 13.64 -33.62 -56.30
CA CYS A 68 13.02 -34.53 -57.34
C CYS A 68 14.11 -34.90 -58.41
N ARG A 69 14.02 -35.75 -59.48
CA ARG A 69 13.31 -37.02 -59.93
C ARG A 69 13.87 -37.40 -61.37
N LEU A 70 13.52 -38.59 -61.96
CA LEU A 70 13.70 -39.11 -63.37
C LEU A 70 15.02 -39.87 -63.71
N GLU A 71 15.15 -40.74 -64.76
CA GLU A 71 14.33 -41.87 -65.31
C GLU A 71 15.02 -42.55 -66.56
N ASP A 72 15.04 -43.90 -66.63
CA ASP A 72 15.06 -44.84 -67.81
C ASP A 72 16.22 -44.85 -68.89
N PRO A 73 16.33 -45.83 -69.86
CA PRO A 73 16.83 -47.21 -69.59
C PRO A 73 17.74 -47.91 -70.67
N LEU A 74 18.47 -48.95 -70.23
CA LEU A 74 18.93 -50.23 -70.88
C LEU A 74 19.40 -50.36 -72.36
N PRO A 75 20.41 -51.25 -72.56
CA PRO A 75 20.25 -52.41 -73.47
C PRO A 75 20.69 -53.77 -72.84
N ILE A 76 20.27 -54.89 -73.43
CA ILE A 76 20.34 -56.26 -72.83
C ILE A 76 21.55 -57.10 -73.33
N GLN A 77 22.17 -57.87 -72.44
CA GLN A 77 23.02 -59.04 -72.77
C GLN A 77 22.50 -60.33 -72.09
N LEU A 78 22.96 -61.51 -72.53
CA LEU A 78 22.61 -62.79 -71.92
C LEU A 78 23.55 -63.12 -70.75
N GLU A 79 23.02 -63.09 -69.53
CA GLU A 79 23.74 -63.30 -68.27
C GLU A 79 23.80 -64.80 -67.83
N PRO A 80 24.87 -65.24 -67.14
CA PRO A 80 24.97 -66.60 -66.59
C PRO A 80 24.12 -66.79 -65.31
N SER A 81 23.53 -67.97 -65.14
CA SER A 81 22.62 -68.23 -64.01
C SER A 81 23.34 -68.65 -62.71
N ALA A 82 23.03 -67.97 -61.61
CA ALA A 82 23.40 -68.29 -60.23
C ALA A 82 22.17 -68.56 -59.32
N SER A 83 22.41 -68.79 -58.03
CA SER A 83 21.38 -69.01 -57.01
C SER A 83 21.83 -68.54 -55.62
N ALA A 84 20.89 -68.42 -54.68
CA ALA A 84 21.19 -68.11 -53.29
C ALA A 84 20.19 -68.79 -52.33
N ARG A 85 20.69 -69.26 -51.18
CA ARG A 85 19.87 -69.67 -50.04
C ARG A 85 19.60 -68.41 -49.22
N VAL A 86 18.34 -67.98 -49.20
CA VAL A 86 17.92 -66.85 -48.38
C VAL A 86 17.35 -67.37 -47.07
N MET A 87 17.73 -66.72 -45.97
CA MET A 87 17.16 -66.82 -44.65
C MET A 87 16.62 -65.45 -44.26
N VAL A 88 15.47 -65.43 -43.60
CA VAL A 88 14.83 -64.25 -43.03
C VAL A 88 14.60 -64.53 -41.55
N VAL A 89 15.24 -63.74 -40.69
CA VAL A 89 15.09 -63.83 -39.23
C VAL A 89 14.21 -62.66 -38.78
N LEU A 90 13.18 -62.94 -37.99
CA LEU A 90 12.20 -61.94 -37.57
C LEU A 90 12.37 -61.57 -36.08
N PRO A 91 12.28 -60.28 -35.71
CA PRO A 91 12.14 -59.86 -34.31
C PRO A 91 10.82 -60.38 -33.70
N ARG A 92 10.80 -60.68 -32.38
CA ARG A 92 9.65 -61.36 -31.73
C ARG A 92 8.37 -60.51 -31.67
N THR A 93 8.46 -59.19 -31.79
CA THR A 93 7.31 -58.28 -32.01
C THR A 93 6.45 -58.69 -33.20
N LEU A 94 7.03 -59.31 -34.22
CA LEU A 94 6.32 -59.77 -35.42
C LEU A 94 5.79 -61.21 -35.29
N THR A 95 6.19 -61.95 -34.25
CA THR A 95 5.90 -63.39 -34.11
C THR A 95 4.81 -63.77 -33.08
N PRO A 96 3.76 -62.95 -32.84
CA PRO A 96 2.48 -63.46 -32.36
C PRO A 96 1.32 -63.22 -33.36
N GLY A 97 1.59 -62.60 -34.52
CA GLY A 97 0.64 -62.49 -35.62
C GLY A 97 0.79 -63.62 -36.64
N PRO A 98 -0.28 -64.01 -37.37
CA PRO A 98 -0.19 -64.96 -38.47
C PRO A 98 0.54 -64.31 -39.66
N VAL A 99 1.85 -64.55 -39.75
CA VAL A 99 2.64 -64.24 -40.95
C VAL A 99 2.23 -65.22 -42.05
N THR A 100 1.54 -64.72 -43.08
CA THR A 100 0.98 -65.53 -44.18
C THR A 100 1.98 -65.76 -45.32
N GLU A 101 2.82 -64.77 -45.57
CA GLU A 101 3.81 -64.80 -46.65
C GLU A 101 5.09 -64.09 -46.20
N VAL A 102 6.22 -64.80 -46.25
CA VAL A 102 7.54 -64.19 -46.33
C VAL A 102 8.07 -64.39 -47.74
N ARG A 103 8.28 -63.29 -48.45
CA ARG A 103 8.83 -63.28 -49.81
C ARG A 103 10.19 -62.61 -49.78
N ALA A 104 11.21 -63.29 -50.29
CA ALA A 104 12.51 -62.67 -50.54
C ALA A 104 12.78 -62.56 -52.03
N THR A 105 13.44 -61.49 -52.45
CA THR A 105 13.80 -61.27 -53.85
C THR A 105 15.25 -60.83 -53.97
N LEU A 106 15.87 -61.15 -55.10
CA LEU A 106 17.23 -60.80 -55.43
C LEU A 106 17.26 -60.15 -56.80
N THR A 107 17.58 -58.86 -56.81
CA THR A 107 17.61 -58.00 -57.99
C THR A 107 19.07 -57.77 -58.38
N PRO A 108 19.59 -58.39 -59.44
CA PRO A 108 20.96 -58.15 -59.88
C PRO A 108 21.12 -56.73 -60.44
N ALA A 109 22.33 -56.16 -60.38
CA ALA A 109 22.63 -54.86 -61.02
C ALA A 109 22.29 -54.82 -62.52
N GLU A 110 22.39 -55.96 -63.20
CA GLU A 110 21.98 -56.17 -64.58
C GLU A 110 21.22 -57.50 -64.69
N GLY A 111 19.92 -57.47 -65.05
CA GLY A 111 19.07 -58.65 -65.19
C GLY A 111 17.63 -58.46 -64.67
N GLU A 112 16.81 -59.51 -64.73
CA GLU A 112 15.48 -59.53 -64.09
C GLU A 112 15.58 -59.94 -62.61
N GLU A 113 14.64 -59.44 -61.80
CA GLU A 113 14.46 -59.81 -60.39
C GLU A 113 14.08 -61.29 -60.22
N ALA A 114 14.75 -61.98 -59.31
CA ALA A 114 14.46 -63.37 -58.96
C ALA A 114 13.84 -63.44 -57.55
N GLY A 115 12.54 -63.76 -57.45
CA GLY A 115 11.82 -63.90 -56.18
C GLY A 115 11.50 -65.35 -55.78
N ALA A 116 11.39 -65.59 -54.48
CA ALA A 116 10.85 -66.81 -53.89
C ALA A 116 9.99 -66.52 -52.66
N VAL A 117 8.87 -67.24 -52.50
CA VAL A 117 8.19 -67.36 -51.20
C VAL A 117 8.98 -68.36 -50.35
N LEU A 118 9.29 -67.97 -49.12
CA LEU A 118 10.06 -68.77 -48.18
C LEU A 118 9.14 -69.70 -47.37
N SER A 119 9.71 -70.77 -46.84
CA SER A 119 9.05 -71.69 -45.90
C SER A 119 9.68 -71.56 -44.51
N GLY A 120 8.88 -71.46 -43.45
CA GLY A 120 9.38 -71.16 -42.12
C GLY A 120 8.35 -71.25 -41.01
N GLY A 121 8.78 -70.83 -39.83
CA GLY A 121 8.03 -70.80 -38.57
C GLY A 121 8.93 -70.26 -37.45
N ASP A 122 8.36 -69.94 -36.30
CA ASP A 122 9.08 -69.60 -35.06
C ASP A 122 10.25 -68.60 -35.22
N GLY A 123 10.03 -67.56 -36.04
CA GLY A 123 10.99 -66.48 -36.29
C GLY A 123 12.01 -66.73 -37.40
N LEU A 124 12.11 -67.92 -37.99
CA LEU A 124 13.00 -68.23 -39.12
C LEU A 124 12.24 -68.70 -40.36
N TRP A 125 12.46 -67.99 -41.47
CA TRP A 125 11.97 -68.35 -42.80
C TRP A 125 13.12 -68.56 -43.76
N GLN A 126 13.05 -69.59 -44.60
CA GLN A 126 14.15 -69.90 -45.53
C GLN A 126 13.67 -70.47 -46.88
N GLY A 127 14.50 -70.31 -47.90
CA GLY A 127 14.22 -70.80 -49.24
C GLY A 127 15.42 -70.65 -50.18
N LEU A 128 15.22 -70.99 -51.45
CA LEU A 128 16.28 -70.95 -52.47
C LEU A 128 15.80 -70.18 -53.70
N VAL A 129 16.39 -69.01 -53.92
CA VAL A 129 16.19 -68.20 -55.11
C VAL A 129 17.07 -68.75 -56.24
N ARG A 130 16.51 -68.89 -57.44
CA ARG A 130 17.15 -69.49 -58.63
C ARG A 130 16.97 -68.60 -59.86
N ARG A 131 17.86 -68.77 -60.86
CA ARG A 131 17.88 -68.02 -62.13
C ARG A 131 18.29 -66.55 -61.97
N ILE A 132 19.16 -66.26 -60.99
CA ILE A 132 19.73 -64.93 -60.79
C ILE A 132 20.82 -64.70 -61.84
N ALA A 133 20.94 -63.51 -62.43
CA ALA A 133 22.12 -63.11 -63.20
C ALA A 133 23.38 -63.09 -62.31
N SER A 134 24.58 -63.23 -62.89
CA SER A 134 25.82 -63.44 -62.13
C SER A 134 26.79 -62.25 -62.20
N GLY A 135 26.31 -61.10 -61.73
CA GLY A 135 27.08 -59.86 -61.63
C GLY A 135 27.66 -59.56 -60.24
N ARG A 136 28.35 -58.42 -60.14
CA ARG A 136 28.65 -57.78 -58.84
C ARG A 136 27.42 -56.97 -58.40
N ALA A 137 27.20 -56.88 -57.09
CA ALA A 137 26.15 -56.06 -56.46
C ALA A 137 24.72 -56.35 -56.95
N ALA A 138 24.14 -57.45 -56.46
CA ALA A 138 22.68 -57.56 -56.36
C ALA A 138 22.17 -56.75 -55.15
N GLU A 139 20.89 -56.41 -55.18
CA GLU A 139 20.09 -56.01 -54.03
C GLU A 139 19.29 -57.21 -53.52
N ALA A 140 19.16 -57.35 -52.21
CA ALA A 140 18.40 -58.42 -51.57
C ALA A 140 17.27 -57.83 -50.72
N SER A 141 16.03 -58.08 -51.14
CA SER A 141 14.84 -57.69 -50.38
C SER A 141 14.27 -58.86 -49.59
N ALA A 142 13.57 -58.53 -48.50
CA ALA A 142 12.55 -59.40 -47.93
C ALA A 142 11.32 -58.58 -47.52
N THR A 143 10.14 -59.09 -47.82
CA THR A 143 8.83 -58.54 -47.44
C THR A 143 8.05 -59.58 -46.65
N VAL A 144 7.52 -59.17 -45.50
CA VAL A 144 6.74 -60.00 -44.56
C VAL A 144 5.29 -59.50 -44.57
N ARG A 145 4.31 -60.39 -44.79
CA ARG A 145 2.88 -60.05 -44.80
C ARG A 145 2.07 -60.81 -43.75
N GLY A 146 1.02 -60.17 -43.24
CA GLY A 146 0.04 -60.76 -42.33
C GLY A 146 -1.26 -61.20 -43.01
N ASP A 147 -2.25 -61.59 -42.21
CA ASP A 147 -3.54 -62.14 -42.67
C ASP A 147 -4.35 -61.19 -43.58
N GLY A 148 -4.23 -59.86 -43.41
CA GLY A 148 -4.90 -58.87 -44.25
C GLY A 148 -4.13 -58.50 -45.53
N GLY A 149 -2.94 -59.07 -45.75
CA GLY A 149 -2.03 -58.72 -46.84
C GLY A 149 -1.19 -57.46 -46.61
N GLU A 150 -1.32 -56.82 -45.43
CA GLU A 150 -0.47 -55.71 -45.00
C GLU A 150 1.00 -56.13 -44.86
N VAL A 151 1.92 -55.22 -45.17
CA VAL A 151 3.35 -55.44 -44.95
C VAL A 151 3.69 -55.17 -43.49
N LEU A 152 3.98 -56.24 -42.75
CA LEU A 152 4.36 -56.20 -41.34
C LEU A 152 5.81 -55.74 -41.15
N ALA A 153 6.70 -56.15 -42.06
CA ALA A 153 8.10 -55.75 -42.07
C ALA A 153 8.73 -55.89 -43.46
N HIS A 154 9.79 -55.12 -43.68
CA HIS A 154 10.54 -55.09 -44.93
C HIS A 154 12.03 -54.80 -44.64
N ILE A 155 12.92 -55.25 -45.52
CA ILE A 155 14.30 -54.76 -45.61
C ILE A 155 14.76 -54.85 -47.07
N ASP A 156 15.56 -53.89 -47.49
CA ASP A 156 16.26 -53.86 -48.78
C ASP A 156 17.76 -53.70 -48.52
N VAL A 157 18.57 -54.63 -49.06
CA VAL A 157 20.00 -54.74 -48.72
C VAL A 157 20.83 -54.65 -50.00
N PRO A 158 21.47 -53.51 -50.30
CA PRO A 158 22.23 -53.32 -51.53
C PRO A 158 23.62 -53.99 -51.49
N ASN A 159 24.25 -54.05 -52.65
CA ASN A 159 25.65 -54.48 -52.84
C ASN A 159 25.96 -55.92 -52.38
N VAL A 160 25.00 -56.84 -52.41
CA VAL A 160 25.17 -58.28 -52.15
C VAL A 160 25.93 -58.92 -53.32
N VAL A 161 27.02 -59.64 -53.06
CA VAL A 161 27.86 -60.24 -54.13
C VAL A 161 27.55 -61.72 -54.29
N ILE A 162 26.96 -62.10 -55.43
CA ILE A 162 26.60 -63.49 -55.75
C ILE A 162 27.57 -64.04 -56.80
N GLY A 163 28.32 -65.08 -56.45
CA GLY A 163 29.30 -65.69 -57.35
C GLY A 163 28.66 -66.51 -58.47
N ALA A 164 29.13 -66.35 -59.70
CA ALA A 164 28.73 -67.17 -60.85
C ALA A 164 28.86 -68.67 -60.55
N HIS A 165 27.83 -69.44 -60.91
CA HIS A 165 27.74 -70.88 -60.71
C HIS A 165 27.92 -71.38 -59.25
N ARG A 166 27.66 -70.51 -58.26
CA ARG A 166 27.61 -70.87 -56.82
C ARG A 166 26.18 -70.73 -56.27
N THR A 167 25.99 -71.19 -55.04
CA THR A 167 24.86 -70.83 -54.18
C THR A 167 25.37 -69.97 -53.03
N ALA A 168 25.05 -68.67 -53.02
CA ALA A 168 25.43 -67.77 -51.93
C ALA A 168 24.51 -67.94 -50.70
N LEU A 169 25.00 -67.57 -49.51
CA LEU A 169 24.18 -67.37 -48.31
C LEU A 169 23.74 -65.91 -48.24
N VAL A 170 22.46 -65.68 -47.95
CA VAL A 170 21.96 -64.35 -47.58
C VAL A 170 21.03 -64.52 -46.39
N VAL A 171 21.40 -63.96 -45.24
CA VAL A 171 20.53 -63.81 -44.06
C VAL A 171 20.06 -62.36 -44.05
N LEU A 172 18.76 -62.13 -43.86
CA LEU A 172 18.11 -60.82 -43.83
C LEU A 172 17.32 -60.66 -42.53
N VAL A 173 17.22 -59.43 -42.02
CA VAL A 173 16.39 -59.10 -40.83
C VAL A 173 15.41 -57.96 -41.19
N PRO A 174 14.17 -58.29 -41.61
CA PRO A 174 13.13 -57.31 -41.89
C PRO A 174 12.77 -56.45 -40.68
N ARG A 175 12.61 -55.15 -40.89
CA ARG A 175 12.23 -54.16 -39.87
C ARG A 175 10.80 -53.65 -40.11
N ALA A 176 10.09 -53.29 -39.05
CA ALA A 176 8.74 -52.77 -39.16
C ALA A 176 8.75 -51.36 -39.82
N PRO A 177 7.72 -50.93 -40.57
CA PRO A 177 7.73 -49.67 -41.33
C PRO A 177 7.87 -48.34 -40.53
N ARG A 178 8.08 -48.39 -39.20
CA ARG A 178 8.31 -47.23 -38.31
C ARG A 178 9.13 -47.60 -37.07
N SER A 179 10.46 -47.50 -37.15
CA SER A 179 11.33 -47.61 -35.95
C SER A 179 12.59 -46.72 -36.00
N GLY A 180 12.49 -45.52 -36.59
CA GLY A 180 13.57 -44.51 -36.60
C GLY A 180 13.82 -43.86 -35.22
N VAL A 181 14.07 -44.67 -34.19
CA VAL A 181 14.29 -44.26 -32.80
C VAL A 181 15.76 -44.53 -32.42
N PRO A 182 16.50 -43.56 -31.85
CA PRO A 182 17.90 -43.75 -31.48
C PRO A 182 18.11 -44.92 -30.50
N GLY A 183 19.18 -45.68 -30.65
CA GLY A 183 19.47 -46.81 -29.77
C GLY A 183 20.56 -47.74 -30.32
N ALA A 184 20.48 -49.02 -29.97
CA ALA A 184 21.35 -50.06 -30.50
C ALA A 184 21.36 -50.12 -32.04
N PRO A 185 22.44 -50.64 -32.68
CA PRO A 185 22.49 -50.83 -34.12
C PRO A 185 21.34 -51.66 -34.67
N PHE A 186 21.09 -51.52 -35.97
CA PHE A 186 20.31 -52.49 -36.74
C PHE A 186 21.29 -53.45 -37.44
N ILE A 187 20.97 -54.74 -37.47
CA ILE A 187 21.69 -55.74 -38.29
C ILE A 187 20.77 -56.09 -39.45
N ASP A 188 21.02 -55.57 -40.64
CA ASP A 188 20.14 -55.76 -41.80
C ASP A 188 20.37 -57.11 -42.48
N ALA A 189 21.63 -57.56 -42.53
CA ALA A 189 21.99 -58.81 -43.18
C ALA A 189 23.32 -59.44 -42.75
N VAL A 190 23.46 -60.73 -43.07
CA VAL A 190 24.75 -61.40 -43.24
C VAL A 190 24.80 -62.07 -44.62
N VAL A 191 25.76 -61.66 -45.44
CA VAL A 191 26.02 -62.24 -46.77
C VAL A 191 27.21 -63.21 -46.67
N GLY A 192 27.09 -64.40 -47.24
CA GLY A 192 28.17 -65.39 -47.28
C GLY A 192 28.42 -65.91 -48.70
N SER A 193 29.70 -66.09 -49.07
CA SER A 193 30.07 -66.51 -50.43
C SER A 193 29.64 -67.94 -50.81
N LEU A 194 29.18 -68.74 -49.83
CA LEU A 194 28.65 -70.09 -49.97
C LEU A 194 27.52 -70.35 -48.95
N ALA A 195 26.41 -70.96 -49.38
CA ALA A 195 25.30 -71.42 -48.53
C ALA A 195 25.57 -72.74 -47.78
N GLU A 196 26.61 -73.46 -48.21
CA GLU A 196 26.99 -74.79 -47.74
C GLU A 196 28.52 -74.90 -47.89
N VAL A 197 29.19 -75.32 -46.82
CA VAL A 197 30.65 -75.40 -46.76
C VAL A 197 31.04 -76.87 -46.58
N ARG A 198 32.12 -77.31 -47.23
CA ARG A 198 32.68 -78.64 -46.96
C ARG A 198 33.44 -78.61 -45.62
N PRO A 199 33.60 -79.75 -44.93
CA PRO A 199 34.55 -79.87 -43.83
C PRO A 199 35.91 -79.25 -44.17
N GLU A 200 36.48 -78.49 -43.23
CA GLU A 200 37.71 -77.69 -43.40
C GLU A 200 37.67 -76.61 -44.49
N GLY A 201 36.55 -76.45 -45.19
CA GLY A 201 36.36 -75.44 -46.24
C GLY A 201 36.19 -74.03 -45.66
N GLN A 202 36.45 -73.03 -46.50
CA GLN A 202 36.35 -71.62 -46.12
C GLN A 202 35.21 -70.90 -46.82
N VAL A 203 34.57 -69.96 -46.10
CA VAL A 203 33.56 -69.04 -46.62
C VAL A 203 33.89 -67.62 -46.17
N ALA A 204 33.78 -66.66 -47.10
CA ALA A 204 33.87 -65.25 -46.76
C ALA A 204 32.48 -64.76 -46.37
N LEU A 205 32.36 -64.11 -45.22
CA LEU A 205 31.14 -63.49 -44.72
C LEU A 205 31.25 -61.97 -44.79
N ARG A 206 30.11 -61.27 -44.76
CA ARG A 206 30.00 -59.81 -44.61
C ARG A 206 28.74 -59.48 -43.82
N ALA A 207 28.88 -58.80 -42.70
CA ALA A 207 27.76 -58.13 -42.04
C ALA A 207 27.32 -56.91 -42.85
N VAL A 208 26.01 -56.64 -42.88
CA VAL A 208 25.44 -55.34 -43.20
C VAL A 208 24.66 -54.90 -41.97
N ALA A 209 24.99 -53.73 -41.45
CA ALA A 209 24.43 -53.16 -40.25
C ALA A 209 24.56 -51.63 -40.31
N GLU A 210 23.62 -50.92 -39.72
CA GLU A 210 23.61 -49.46 -39.63
C GLU A 210 23.46 -48.98 -38.17
N SER A 211 23.97 -47.78 -37.89
CA SER A 211 23.67 -47.11 -36.62
C SER A 211 22.22 -46.62 -36.65
N ALA A 212 21.50 -46.73 -35.53
CA ALA A 212 20.20 -46.11 -35.38
C ALA A 212 20.22 -44.56 -35.39
N SER A 213 21.41 -43.95 -35.40
CA SER A 213 21.63 -42.52 -35.69
C SER A 213 21.86 -42.20 -37.18
N GLY A 214 22.09 -43.21 -38.02
CA GLY A 214 22.47 -43.09 -39.43
C GLY A 214 23.98 -42.88 -39.71
N ASP A 215 24.77 -42.47 -38.71
CA ASP A 215 26.17 -42.01 -38.89
C ASP A 215 27.21 -42.65 -37.93
N GLY A 216 26.77 -43.39 -36.91
CA GLY A 216 27.63 -43.92 -35.86
C GLY A 216 28.54 -45.08 -36.30
N ALA A 217 29.79 -45.08 -35.81
CA ALA A 217 30.71 -46.19 -35.99
C ALA A 217 30.25 -47.45 -35.24
N LEU A 218 30.40 -48.62 -35.89
CA LEU A 218 29.95 -49.92 -35.38
C LEU A 218 31.13 -50.84 -35.10
N THR A 219 31.06 -51.55 -33.97
CA THR A 219 31.99 -52.64 -33.61
C THR A 219 31.30 -53.99 -33.84
N TYR A 220 32.00 -54.94 -34.47
CA TYR A 220 31.49 -56.27 -34.78
C TYR A 220 32.16 -57.33 -33.90
N ALA A 221 31.42 -58.37 -33.52
CA ALA A 221 31.97 -59.53 -32.82
C ALA A 221 31.27 -60.81 -33.27
N TRP A 222 32.04 -61.71 -33.90
CA TRP A 222 31.57 -62.99 -34.42
C TRP A 222 31.90 -64.14 -33.45
N ARG A 223 30.96 -65.07 -33.29
CA ARG A 223 31.17 -66.35 -32.60
C ARG A 223 30.56 -67.48 -33.43
N ALA A 224 31.04 -68.70 -33.20
CA ALA A 224 30.53 -69.90 -33.86
C ALA A 224 30.54 -71.06 -32.86
N SER A 225 29.57 -71.97 -32.93
CA SER A 225 29.56 -73.17 -32.09
C SER A 225 30.68 -74.18 -32.42
N ALA A 226 31.30 -74.05 -33.60
CA ALA A 226 32.48 -74.79 -34.05
C ALA A 226 33.20 -74.06 -35.20
N GLY A 227 34.42 -74.49 -35.55
CA GLY A 227 35.26 -73.82 -36.56
C GLY A 227 35.96 -72.57 -36.02
N SER A 228 36.48 -71.73 -36.92
CA SER A 228 37.24 -70.52 -36.54
C SER A 228 37.13 -69.39 -37.57
N PHE A 229 37.28 -68.14 -37.13
CA PHE A 229 37.34 -66.95 -37.99
C PHE A 229 38.79 -66.47 -38.17
N SER A 230 39.08 -65.88 -39.33
CA SER A 230 40.36 -65.20 -39.61
C SER A 230 40.59 -63.98 -38.71
N ASP A 231 39.52 -63.26 -38.42
CA ASP A 231 39.42 -62.15 -37.48
C ASP A 231 37.96 -62.11 -37.00
N ALA A 232 37.73 -62.32 -35.71
CA ALA A 232 36.38 -62.33 -35.15
C ALA A 232 35.79 -60.93 -34.91
N SER A 233 36.56 -59.85 -35.17
CA SER A 233 36.14 -58.45 -35.01
C SER A 233 35.88 -57.71 -36.33
N ALA A 234 36.23 -58.32 -37.47
CA ALA A 234 36.05 -57.71 -38.79
C ALA A 234 34.57 -57.69 -39.23
N MET A 235 34.16 -56.63 -39.93
CA MET A 235 32.86 -56.58 -40.63
C MET A 235 32.71 -57.68 -41.70
N ALA A 236 33.83 -58.17 -42.25
CA ALA A 236 33.86 -59.18 -43.32
C ALA A 236 34.92 -60.27 -43.06
N PRO A 237 34.67 -61.24 -42.17
CA PRO A 237 35.63 -62.28 -41.82
C PRO A 237 35.61 -63.45 -42.81
N VAL A 238 36.67 -64.25 -42.82
CA VAL A 238 36.65 -65.60 -43.41
C VAL A 238 36.45 -66.63 -42.30
N TRP A 239 35.40 -67.43 -42.38
CA TRP A 239 35.18 -68.57 -41.49
C TRP A 239 35.72 -69.85 -42.11
N THR A 240 36.38 -70.68 -41.30
CA THR A 240 36.87 -72.03 -41.66
C THR A 240 36.02 -73.07 -40.91
N ALA A 241 35.43 -73.99 -41.67
CA ALA A 241 34.53 -75.01 -41.14
C ALA A 241 35.28 -76.08 -40.33
N PRO A 242 34.64 -76.67 -39.29
CA PRO A 242 35.16 -77.85 -38.60
C PRO A 242 35.26 -79.08 -39.52
N GLU A 243 35.98 -80.11 -39.09
CA GLU A 243 36.00 -81.43 -39.75
C GLU A 243 34.64 -82.15 -39.66
N ALA A 244 33.93 -81.96 -38.53
CA ALA A 244 32.62 -82.53 -38.30
C ALA A 244 31.54 -81.90 -39.22
N SER A 245 30.76 -82.74 -39.89
CA SER A 245 29.60 -82.30 -40.67
C SER A 245 28.37 -82.14 -39.76
N GLY A 246 27.56 -81.11 -40.02
CA GLY A 246 26.42 -80.72 -39.17
C GLY A 246 25.99 -79.28 -39.42
N PHE A 247 25.20 -78.72 -38.50
CA PHE A 247 24.93 -77.28 -38.44
C PHE A 247 25.85 -76.61 -37.42
N VAL A 248 26.37 -75.44 -37.78
CA VAL A 248 27.10 -74.55 -36.88
C VAL A 248 26.27 -73.28 -36.71
N THR A 249 25.95 -72.93 -35.47
CA THR A 249 25.31 -71.64 -35.16
C THR A 249 26.39 -70.57 -35.19
N MET A 250 26.18 -69.54 -36.01
CA MET A 250 26.94 -68.30 -36.03
C MET A 250 26.21 -67.26 -35.18
N THR A 251 26.93 -66.56 -34.32
CA THR A 251 26.45 -65.37 -33.61
C THR A 251 27.18 -64.17 -34.17
N LEU A 252 26.44 -63.16 -34.61
CA LEU A 252 26.96 -61.83 -34.89
C LEU A 252 26.42 -60.86 -33.84
N GLN A 253 27.30 -60.25 -33.05
CA GLN A 253 26.97 -59.09 -32.22
C GLN A 253 27.50 -57.81 -32.91
N VAL A 254 26.68 -56.76 -32.95
CA VAL A 254 27.05 -55.44 -33.46
C VAL A 254 26.72 -54.39 -32.40
N THR A 255 27.70 -53.56 -32.06
CA THR A 255 27.61 -52.61 -30.93
C THR A 255 27.93 -51.19 -31.38
N ASN A 256 27.13 -50.21 -30.95
CA ASN A 256 27.37 -48.78 -31.22
C ASN A 256 28.42 -48.18 -30.26
N ALA A 257 28.83 -46.93 -30.50
CA ALA A 257 29.78 -46.21 -29.65
C ALA A 257 29.28 -45.95 -28.21
N ALA A 258 27.98 -46.08 -27.94
CA ALA A 258 27.38 -45.99 -26.60
C ALA A 258 27.33 -47.35 -25.87
N GLY A 259 27.89 -48.42 -26.45
CA GLY A 259 27.92 -49.76 -25.87
C GLY A 259 26.63 -50.57 -26.06
N GLN A 260 25.61 -50.02 -26.71
CA GLN A 260 24.34 -50.71 -26.95
C GLN A 260 24.49 -51.71 -28.11
N GLY A 261 23.98 -52.93 -27.92
CA GLY A 261 24.16 -54.03 -28.87
C GLY A 261 22.89 -54.48 -29.59
N ALA A 262 23.08 -55.04 -30.78
CA ALA A 262 22.17 -56.00 -31.39
C ALA A 262 22.91 -57.33 -31.63
N THR A 263 22.18 -58.44 -31.59
CA THR A 263 22.73 -59.80 -31.74
C THR A 263 21.85 -60.60 -32.70
N LEU A 264 22.48 -61.30 -33.65
CA LEU A 264 21.84 -62.16 -34.65
C LEU A 264 22.49 -63.55 -34.62
N ASP A 265 21.73 -64.57 -34.25
CA ASP A 265 22.10 -65.98 -34.34
C ASP A 265 21.51 -66.62 -35.61
N PHE A 266 22.34 -67.26 -36.43
CA PHE A 266 21.90 -67.94 -37.66
C PHE A 266 22.71 -69.21 -37.98
N PRO A 267 22.11 -70.22 -38.64
CA PRO A 267 22.77 -71.50 -38.89
C PRO A 267 23.50 -71.60 -40.23
N VAL A 268 24.71 -72.19 -40.24
CA VAL A 268 25.48 -72.54 -41.44
C VAL A 268 25.64 -74.07 -41.53
N ARG A 269 25.50 -74.66 -42.72
CA ARG A 269 25.63 -76.12 -42.93
C ARG A 269 27.04 -76.50 -43.36
N VAL A 270 27.61 -77.49 -42.68
CA VAL A 270 28.86 -78.17 -43.05
C VAL A 270 28.54 -79.58 -43.55
N ALA A 271 28.83 -79.89 -44.81
CA ALA A 271 28.52 -81.19 -45.41
C ALA A 271 29.37 -81.50 -46.65
N ARG A 272 29.43 -82.80 -47.03
CA ARG A 272 30.08 -83.24 -48.27
C ARG A 272 29.11 -83.35 -49.47
N ASP A 273 27.83 -83.60 -49.18
CA ASP A 273 26.77 -83.85 -50.17
C ASP A 273 25.75 -82.70 -50.27
N HIS A 274 25.38 -82.36 -51.50
CA HIS A 274 24.42 -81.30 -51.82
C HIS A 274 22.98 -81.70 -51.47
N GLY A 275 22.45 -81.20 -50.35
CA GLY A 275 21.09 -81.52 -49.92
C GLY A 275 20.55 -80.58 -48.84
N PHE A 276 19.30 -80.16 -48.99
CA PHE A 276 18.62 -79.29 -48.03
C PHE A 276 18.03 -80.12 -46.89
N GLY A 277 18.76 -80.20 -45.77
CA GLY A 277 18.17 -80.60 -44.48
C GLY A 277 17.54 -79.38 -43.79
N ALA A 278 16.37 -79.57 -43.19
CA ALA A 278 15.77 -78.63 -42.26
C ALA A 278 15.92 -79.20 -40.85
N ASP A 279 16.55 -78.44 -39.95
CA ASP A 279 16.33 -78.39 -38.49
C ASP A 279 17.48 -77.58 -37.85
N SER A 280 17.23 -76.28 -37.65
CA SER A 280 18.20 -75.35 -37.03
C SER A 280 17.52 -74.02 -36.73
N VAL A 281 17.54 -73.57 -35.47
CA VAL A 281 16.92 -72.33 -35.01
C VAL A 281 17.81 -71.11 -35.34
N ALA A 282 17.19 -69.95 -35.55
CA ALA A 282 17.83 -68.63 -35.60
C ALA A 282 17.16 -67.70 -34.57
N ALA A 283 17.85 -66.67 -34.11
CA ALA A 283 17.33 -65.72 -33.13
C ALA A 283 17.89 -64.31 -33.38
N PHE A 284 17.16 -63.29 -32.91
CA PHE A 284 17.56 -61.89 -32.95
C PHE A 284 17.31 -61.22 -31.60
N ASN A 285 18.11 -60.21 -31.26
CA ASN A 285 17.97 -59.40 -30.05
C ASN A 285 18.48 -57.98 -30.28
N ARG A 286 17.78 -56.96 -29.78
CA ARG A 286 18.25 -55.56 -29.75
C ARG A 286 18.11 -54.99 -28.34
N TRP A 287 19.08 -54.21 -27.88
CA TRP A 287 19.01 -53.64 -26.53
C TRP A 287 17.87 -52.60 -26.39
N PRO A 288 17.21 -52.53 -25.22
CA PRO A 288 16.06 -51.66 -25.01
C PRO A 288 16.43 -50.18 -24.90
N LEU A 289 15.43 -49.33 -25.10
CA LEU A 289 15.54 -47.86 -25.11
C LEU A 289 14.68 -47.20 -24.03
N MET A 290 15.24 -46.23 -23.31
CA MET A 290 14.48 -45.32 -22.47
C MET A 290 13.84 -44.22 -23.34
N VAL A 291 12.52 -44.10 -23.29
CA VAL A 291 11.69 -43.15 -24.06
C VAL A 291 11.27 -41.96 -23.20
N GLU A 292 10.93 -42.20 -21.94
CA GLU A 292 10.57 -41.17 -20.96
C GLU A 292 11.30 -41.45 -19.64
N LEU A 293 11.72 -40.38 -18.95
CA LEU A 293 12.32 -40.48 -17.62
C LEU A 293 12.07 -39.16 -16.85
N GLY A 294 11.58 -39.24 -15.61
CA GLY A 294 11.35 -38.04 -14.79
C GLY A 294 10.73 -38.28 -13.41
N SER A 295 10.37 -37.18 -12.75
CA SER A 295 9.79 -37.14 -11.39
C SER A 295 8.60 -36.17 -11.28
N LEU A 296 7.70 -36.47 -10.35
CA LEU A 296 6.53 -35.65 -9.98
C LEU A 296 6.42 -35.58 -8.44
N PRO A 297 6.61 -34.39 -7.81
CA PRO A 297 7.00 -33.12 -8.42
C PRO A 297 8.40 -33.17 -9.07
N SER A 298 8.57 -32.36 -10.11
CA SER A 298 9.86 -32.14 -10.76
C SER A 298 10.65 -31.03 -10.03
N GLY A 299 11.94 -31.24 -9.77
CA GLY A 299 12.81 -30.25 -9.13
C GLY A 299 12.94 -30.46 -7.62
N GLU A 300 11.97 -30.02 -6.82
CA GLU A 300 12.05 -30.04 -5.35
C GLU A 300 10.97 -30.90 -4.68
N VAL A 301 11.35 -31.57 -3.58
CA VAL A 301 10.45 -32.30 -2.67
C VAL A 301 10.88 -32.07 -1.21
N GLN A 302 9.92 -32.00 -0.27
CA GLN A 302 10.25 -31.98 1.16
C GLN A 302 10.67 -33.39 1.61
N TYR A 303 11.66 -33.51 2.51
CA TYR A 303 11.90 -34.78 3.19
C TYR A 303 10.63 -35.25 3.94
N GLY A 304 10.27 -36.53 3.80
CA GLY A 304 9.03 -37.11 4.30
C GLY A 304 7.81 -37.04 3.35
N ASP A 305 7.81 -36.14 2.35
CA ASP A 305 6.80 -36.14 1.29
C ASP A 305 7.20 -37.14 0.19
N ALA A 306 6.23 -37.92 -0.31
CA ALA A 306 6.49 -38.91 -1.36
C ALA A 306 6.45 -38.27 -2.76
N LEU A 307 7.52 -38.44 -3.54
CA LEU A 307 7.51 -38.16 -4.99
C LEU A 307 7.15 -39.43 -5.78
N ARG A 308 6.67 -39.28 -7.01
CA ARG A 308 6.57 -40.36 -8.00
C ARG A 308 7.72 -40.23 -9.00
N LEU A 309 8.39 -41.34 -9.28
CA LEU A 309 9.33 -41.49 -10.39
C LEU A 309 8.61 -42.16 -11.57
N GLN A 310 9.06 -41.90 -12.78
CA GLN A 310 8.50 -42.51 -13.98
C GLN A 310 9.61 -42.81 -14.98
N ALA A 311 9.60 -44.04 -15.51
CA ALA A 311 10.33 -44.44 -16.70
C ALA A 311 9.33 -44.96 -17.75
N GLU A 312 9.63 -44.80 -19.03
CA GLU A 312 9.03 -45.57 -20.12
C GLU A 312 10.14 -46.22 -20.93
N GLY A 313 10.14 -47.55 -20.97
CA GLY A 313 10.98 -48.33 -21.87
C GLY A 313 10.25 -48.76 -23.13
N TRP A 314 10.97 -48.79 -24.25
CA TRP A 314 10.55 -49.43 -25.49
C TRP A 314 11.59 -50.47 -25.94
N ASP A 315 11.12 -51.55 -26.53
CA ASP A 315 11.89 -52.70 -26.98
C ASP A 315 11.43 -53.06 -28.39
N GLU A 316 12.35 -53.18 -29.36
CA GLU A 316 11.97 -53.36 -30.77
C GLU A 316 11.60 -54.81 -31.09
N ASP A 317 12.29 -55.79 -30.50
CA ASP A 317 11.95 -57.19 -30.66
C ASP A 317 11.00 -57.74 -29.60
N GLY A 318 10.63 -56.95 -28.59
CA GLY A 318 9.37 -57.07 -27.84
C GLY A 318 9.46 -57.85 -26.54
N ASP A 319 10.62 -57.86 -25.89
CA ASP A 319 10.75 -58.50 -24.57
C ASP A 319 10.10 -57.70 -23.43
N THR A 320 9.77 -58.43 -22.36
CA THR A 320 9.16 -57.86 -21.15
C THR A 320 10.22 -57.11 -20.33
N LEU A 321 10.21 -55.78 -20.43
CA LEU A 321 11.16 -54.93 -19.72
C LEU A 321 10.98 -54.99 -18.19
N THR A 322 12.10 -55.22 -17.51
CA THR A 322 12.22 -55.17 -16.04
C THR A 322 12.98 -53.92 -15.62
N TYR A 323 12.55 -53.31 -14.51
CA TYR A 323 13.13 -52.08 -13.96
C TYR A 323 13.76 -52.38 -12.60
N ALA A 324 14.81 -51.64 -12.25
CA ALA A 324 15.43 -51.65 -10.93
C ALA A 324 15.87 -50.22 -10.57
N TRP A 325 15.22 -49.63 -9.57
CA TRP A 325 15.51 -48.28 -9.09
C TRP A 325 16.45 -48.29 -7.87
N THR A 326 17.36 -47.33 -7.82
CA THR A 326 18.14 -46.98 -6.62
C THR A 326 18.17 -45.46 -6.44
N ALA A 327 18.49 -45.01 -5.22
CA ALA A 327 18.57 -43.59 -4.85
C ALA A 327 19.91 -43.31 -4.15
N SER A 328 20.45 -42.09 -4.32
CA SER A 328 21.67 -41.64 -3.65
C SER A 328 21.43 -41.04 -2.26
N CYS A 329 20.17 -40.92 -1.83
CA CYS A 329 19.77 -40.41 -0.52
C CYS A 329 18.98 -41.46 0.28
N GLU A 330 18.97 -41.29 1.61
CA GLU A 330 18.19 -42.11 2.53
C GLU A 330 16.68 -41.94 2.28
N GLY A 331 15.96 -43.06 2.22
CA GLY A 331 14.52 -43.10 1.96
C GLY A 331 14.03 -44.49 1.58
N THR A 332 12.76 -44.60 1.19
CA THR A 332 12.12 -45.86 0.83
C THR A 332 11.32 -45.77 -0.47
N PHE A 333 11.43 -46.80 -1.30
CA PHE A 333 10.52 -47.05 -2.43
C PHE A 333 9.28 -47.83 -1.96
N ASP A 334 8.14 -47.67 -2.64
CA ASP A 334 6.99 -48.58 -2.47
C ASP A 334 7.18 -49.92 -3.21
N ASP A 335 7.67 -49.86 -4.46
CA ASP A 335 8.18 -51.01 -5.22
C ASP A 335 9.32 -50.57 -6.16
N ALA A 336 10.57 -50.81 -5.74
CA ALA A 336 11.77 -50.46 -6.53
C ALA A 336 11.90 -51.23 -7.87
N SER A 337 11.03 -52.20 -8.17
CA SER A 337 10.96 -52.89 -9.46
C SER A 337 9.87 -52.37 -10.40
N ALA A 338 9.02 -51.45 -9.93
CA ALA A 338 7.95 -50.88 -10.73
C ALA A 338 8.45 -49.91 -11.81
N ARG A 339 7.69 -49.80 -12.90
CA ARG A 339 7.93 -48.80 -13.97
C ARG A 339 7.72 -47.35 -13.49
N SER A 340 6.93 -47.14 -12.43
CA SER A 340 6.63 -45.80 -11.91
C SER A 340 6.44 -45.80 -10.38
N PRO A 341 7.52 -46.01 -9.61
CA PRO A 341 7.45 -46.16 -8.16
C PRO A 341 7.23 -44.82 -7.47
N ARG A 342 6.85 -44.88 -6.20
CA ARG A 342 6.95 -43.75 -5.27
C ARG A 342 8.21 -43.89 -4.44
N PHE A 343 8.86 -42.77 -4.16
CA PHE A 343 9.97 -42.70 -3.23
C PHE A 343 9.71 -41.62 -2.17
N THR A 344 9.93 -41.98 -0.91
CA THR A 344 9.84 -41.07 0.23
C THR A 344 11.24 -40.89 0.82
N PRO A 345 11.92 -39.74 0.58
CA PRO A 345 13.20 -39.44 1.21
C PRO A 345 13.02 -39.24 2.72
N SER A 346 13.88 -39.82 3.54
CA SER A 346 13.80 -39.75 5.00
C SER A 346 14.65 -38.62 5.61
N THR A 347 15.70 -38.15 4.90
CA THR A 347 16.52 -36.99 5.26
C THR A 347 17.05 -36.26 4.01
N PRO A 348 17.31 -34.94 4.08
CA PRO A 348 18.02 -34.23 3.02
C PRO A 348 19.53 -34.58 3.03
N PRO A 349 20.15 -34.89 1.88
CA PRO A 349 21.60 -35.12 1.79
C PRO A 349 22.38 -33.80 1.83
N SER A 350 23.69 -33.87 2.15
CA SER A 350 24.55 -32.69 2.21
C SER A 350 25.08 -32.25 0.84
N GLY A 351 24.69 -31.04 0.42
CA GLY A 351 25.13 -30.44 -0.84
C GLY A 351 24.26 -29.25 -1.26
N ALA A 352 24.46 -28.74 -2.48
CA ALA A 352 23.52 -27.77 -3.06
C ALA A 352 22.13 -28.42 -3.23
N CYS A 353 21.09 -27.68 -2.83
CA CYS A 353 19.66 -28.07 -2.78
C CYS A 353 19.29 -29.41 -2.11
N GLY A 354 20.24 -30.14 -1.51
CA GLY A 354 20.00 -31.51 -1.06
C GLY A 354 19.72 -32.48 -2.21
N ALA A 355 20.47 -32.37 -3.32
CA ALA A 355 20.28 -33.21 -4.49
C ALA A 355 20.35 -34.73 -4.18
N CYS A 356 19.25 -35.43 -4.48
CA CYS A 356 19.14 -36.88 -4.49
C CYS A 356 19.02 -37.37 -5.93
N GLN A 357 19.92 -38.26 -6.32
CA GLN A 357 19.98 -38.83 -7.66
C GLN A 357 19.33 -40.21 -7.67
N PHE A 358 18.37 -40.41 -8.56
CA PHE A 358 17.70 -41.68 -8.82
C PHE A 358 18.29 -42.33 -10.05
N HIS A 359 18.77 -43.56 -9.91
CA HIS A 359 19.22 -44.38 -11.03
C HIS A 359 18.14 -45.41 -11.33
N VAL A 360 17.79 -45.58 -12.60
CA VAL A 360 16.96 -46.71 -13.05
C VAL A 360 17.74 -47.55 -14.04
N THR A 361 17.91 -48.83 -13.73
CA THR A 361 18.39 -49.84 -14.68
C THR A 361 17.18 -50.53 -15.30
N MET A 362 17.17 -50.64 -16.62
CA MET A 362 16.13 -51.28 -17.42
C MET A 362 16.73 -52.44 -18.22
N ARG A 363 16.10 -53.62 -18.22
CA ARG A 363 16.64 -54.85 -18.83
C ARG A 363 15.59 -55.64 -19.61
N ASP A 364 16.01 -56.22 -20.73
CA ASP A 364 15.22 -57.12 -21.61
C ASP A 364 15.11 -58.57 -21.09
N GLY A 365 16.05 -58.98 -20.22
CA GLY A 365 16.18 -60.37 -19.76
C GLY A 365 16.98 -61.30 -20.70
N ARG A 366 17.56 -60.75 -21.78
CA ARG A 366 18.36 -61.49 -22.78
C ARG A 366 19.78 -60.93 -23.00
N GLY A 367 20.08 -59.77 -22.44
CA GLY A 367 21.43 -59.21 -22.39
C GLY A 367 21.51 -57.71 -22.65
N GLY A 368 20.38 -57.08 -23.00
CA GLY A 368 20.23 -55.65 -23.12
C GLY A 368 20.04 -54.95 -21.77
N GLU A 369 20.72 -53.81 -21.62
CA GLU A 369 20.67 -52.98 -20.44
C GLU A 369 20.68 -51.49 -20.83
N HIS A 370 19.85 -50.68 -20.18
CA HIS A 370 19.88 -49.22 -20.27
C HIS A 370 19.85 -48.62 -18.87
N VAL A 371 20.53 -47.49 -18.66
CA VAL A 371 20.56 -46.79 -17.37
C VAL A 371 20.13 -45.34 -17.54
N GLY A 372 19.15 -44.91 -16.76
CA GLY A 372 18.65 -43.53 -16.70
C GLY A 372 18.95 -42.87 -15.35
N LEU A 373 19.08 -41.54 -15.35
CA LEU A 373 19.30 -40.70 -14.15
C LEU A 373 18.20 -39.62 -14.02
N VAL A 374 17.74 -39.36 -12.80
CA VAL A 374 16.89 -38.21 -12.43
C VAL A 374 17.42 -37.58 -11.14
N ASP A 375 17.68 -36.28 -11.15
CA ASP A 375 18.06 -35.53 -9.94
C ASP A 375 16.84 -34.79 -9.36
N VAL A 376 16.65 -34.88 -8.04
CA VAL A 376 15.61 -34.14 -7.29
C VAL A 376 16.21 -33.56 -6.02
N CYS A 377 16.01 -32.26 -5.80
CA CYS A 377 16.40 -31.54 -4.59
C CYS A 377 15.49 -31.95 -3.41
N VAL A 378 16.03 -32.68 -2.45
CA VAL A 378 15.34 -33.03 -1.20
C VAL A 378 15.60 -31.92 -0.19
N VAL A 379 14.58 -31.09 0.04
CA VAL A 379 14.69 -29.89 0.88
C VAL A 379 14.10 -30.09 2.28
N GLN A 380 14.64 -29.35 3.23
CA GLN A 380 14.04 -29.13 4.54
C GLN A 380 13.55 -27.68 4.61
N ARG A 381 12.29 -27.44 4.26
CA ARG A 381 11.63 -26.15 4.54
C ARG A 381 11.43 -26.02 6.05
N LEU A 382 11.87 -24.91 6.61
CA LEU A 382 11.74 -24.54 8.02
C LEU A 382 10.96 -23.23 8.12
N PRO A 383 10.23 -22.97 9.23
CA PRO A 383 9.71 -21.65 9.51
C PRO A 383 10.82 -20.70 9.97
N PRO A 384 10.66 -19.38 9.77
CA PRO A 384 11.55 -18.39 10.36
C PRO A 384 11.43 -18.39 11.90
N ILE A 385 12.48 -17.94 12.58
CA ILE A 385 12.56 -17.86 14.05
C ILE A 385 12.39 -16.40 14.45
N ILE A 386 11.42 -16.12 15.32
CA ILE A 386 11.29 -14.81 15.97
C ILE A 386 12.26 -14.79 17.15
N VAL A 387 13.43 -14.16 16.94
CA VAL A 387 14.56 -14.12 17.88
C VAL A 387 14.25 -13.29 19.12
N SER A 388 13.56 -12.16 18.95
CA SER A 388 13.13 -11.32 20.06
C SER A 388 11.93 -10.44 19.70
N THR A 389 11.20 -10.00 20.73
CA THR A 389 10.04 -9.11 20.64
C THR A 389 10.09 -8.09 21.78
N ALA A 390 9.77 -6.84 21.48
CA ALA A 390 9.67 -5.77 22.47
C ALA A 390 8.41 -4.94 22.24
N GLN A 391 7.89 -4.33 23.31
CA GLN A 391 6.82 -3.35 23.26
C GLN A 391 7.16 -2.19 24.20
N SER A 392 6.95 -0.94 23.78
CA SER A 392 7.32 0.24 24.58
C SER A 392 6.58 0.30 25.92
N ARG A 393 5.35 -0.25 25.96
CA ARG A 393 4.49 -0.37 27.15
C ARG A 393 3.66 -1.65 27.09
N THR A 394 3.29 -2.18 28.25
CA THR A 394 2.36 -3.32 28.40
C THR A 394 0.91 -2.89 28.61
N GLU A 395 0.69 -1.60 28.79
CA GLU A 395 -0.58 -0.95 29.09
C GLU A 395 -0.72 0.29 28.20
N ALA A 396 -1.96 0.61 27.84
CA ALA A 396 -2.30 1.73 26.99
C ALA A 396 -3.61 2.38 27.41
N VAL A 397 -3.69 3.66 27.06
CA VAL A 397 -4.85 4.53 27.16
C VAL A 397 -5.03 5.24 25.82
N SER A 398 -6.10 6.00 25.69
CA SER A 398 -6.50 6.61 24.43
C SER A 398 -5.43 7.50 23.80
N ALA A 399 -5.16 7.22 22.52
CA ALA A 399 -4.16 7.85 21.64
C ALA A 399 -2.71 7.84 22.13
N GLU A 400 -2.38 7.03 23.13
CA GLU A 400 -1.01 6.80 23.52
C GLU A 400 -0.40 5.70 22.63
N PRO A 401 0.68 5.95 21.86
CA PRO A 401 1.26 4.93 20.99
C PRO A 401 2.07 3.88 21.75
N VAL A 402 1.70 2.62 21.57
CA VAL A 402 2.55 1.47 21.92
C VAL A 402 3.37 1.09 20.69
N LEU A 403 4.68 1.31 20.74
CA LEU A 403 5.59 0.86 19.68
C LEU A 403 5.90 -0.62 19.90
N LEU A 404 5.55 -1.45 18.92
CA LEU A 404 5.80 -2.88 18.89
C LEU A 404 6.99 -3.15 17.97
N GLN A 405 7.90 -4.02 18.39
CA GLN A 405 9.14 -4.33 17.67
C GLN A 405 9.38 -5.84 17.69
N ALA A 406 9.89 -6.38 16.58
CA ALA A 406 10.36 -7.76 16.51
C ALA A 406 11.64 -7.89 15.68
N VAL A 407 12.48 -8.85 16.06
CA VAL A 407 13.63 -9.31 15.28
C VAL A 407 13.42 -10.78 14.96
N ALA A 408 13.62 -11.17 13.71
CA ALA A 408 13.50 -12.53 13.23
C ALA A 408 14.63 -12.89 12.25
N GLU A 409 14.94 -14.18 12.18
CA GLU A 409 15.93 -14.76 11.28
C GLU A 409 15.33 -15.97 10.56
N ASP A 410 15.87 -16.31 9.38
CA ASP A 410 15.54 -17.55 8.70
C ASP A 410 16.69 -18.57 8.84
N PRO A 411 16.43 -19.82 9.26
CA PRO A 411 17.47 -20.85 9.41
C PRO A 411 18.25 -21.20 8.13
N ARG A 412 17.76 -20.82 6.94
CA ARG A 412 18.41 -21.00 5.64
C ARG A 412 18.88 -19.68 5.01
N GLY A 413 18.68 -18.55 5.69
CA GLY A 413 18.99 -17.22 5.18
C GLY A 413 18.00 -16.70 4.12
N GLU A 414 16.79 -17.26 4.06
CA GLU A 414 15.73 -16.76 3.17
C GLU A 414 15.25 -15.35 3.57
N ALA A 415 14.84 -14.56 2.58
CA ALA A 415 14.28 -13.24 2.82
C ALA A 415 12.93 -13.32 3.57
N LEU A 416 12.74 -12.43 4.54
CA LEU A 416 11.57 -12.38 5.41
C LEU A 416 10.57 -11.29 4.98
N THR A 417 9.29 -11.60 5.13
CA THR A 417 8.18 -10.64 5.05
C THR A 417 7.49 -10.55 6.40
N PHE A 418 7.35 -9.34 6.94
CA PHE A 418 6.66 -9.06 8.20
C PHE A 418 5.24 -8.55 7.91
N GLN A 419 4.22 -9.19 8.50
CA GLN A 419 2.82 -8.77 8.41
C GLN A 419 2.25 -8.55 9.81
N TRP A 420 1.72 -7.35 10.03
CA TRP A 420 1.11 -6.93 11.29
C TRP A 420 -0.41 -6.85 11.15
N SER A 421 -1.15 -7.26 12.19
CA SER A 421 -2.61 -7.20 12.24
C SER A 421 -3.10 -7.03 13.67
N ALA A 422 -3.99 -6.06 13.92
CA ALA A 422 -4.61 -5.84 15.22
C ALA A 422 -6.04 -6.38 15.24
N ASN A 423 -6.52 -6.87 16.39
CA ASN A 423 -7.93 -7.24 16.56
C ASN A 423 -8.85 -6.04 16.85
N THR A 424 -8.27 -4.90 17.26
CA THR A 424 -8.93 -3.63 17.54
C THR A 424 -7.85 -2.53 17.65
N GLY A 425 -8.25 -1.26 17.59
CA GLY A 425 -7.32 -0.14 17.45
C GLY A 425 -6.68 -0.07 16.06
N LEU A 426 -5.73 0.85 15.92
CA LEU A 426 -5.07 1.24 14.68
C LEU A 426 -3.62 0.80 14.70
N LEU A 427 -3.12 0.35 13.55
CA LEU A 427 -1.69 0.24 13.29
C LEU A 427 -1.26 1.43 12.44
N GLY A 428 -0.14 2.05 12.80
CA GLY A 428 0.53 3.02 11.95
C GLY A 428 1.32 2.36 10.81
N ALA A 429 2.02 3.17 10.03
CA ALA A 429 2.97 2.66 9.03
C ALA A 429 4.09 1.84 9.70
N ALA A 430 4.27 0.59 9.27
CA ALA A 430 5.33 -0.28 9.77
C ALA A 430 6.67 0.00 9.07
N THR A 431 7.77 -0.09 9.81
CA THR A 431 9.14 -0.05 9.28
C THR A 431 9.76 -1.44 9.32
N GLN A 432 10.75 -1.71 8.45
CA GLN A 432 11.53 -2.95 8.46
C GLN A 432 12.89 -2.79 7.76
N ASP A 433 13.87 -3.58 8.18
CA ASP A 433 15.21 -3.67 7.56
C ASP A 433 15.51 -5.03 6.91
N GLY A 434 14.54 -5.95 6.93
CA GLY A 434 14.67 -7.33 6.44
C GLY A 434 14.89 -8.37 7.54
N THR A 435 15.36 -7.97 8.73
CA THR A 435 15.50 -8.83 9.92
C THR A 435 14.74 -8.29 11.13
N ARG A 436 14.55 -6.97 11.21
CA ARG A 436 13.75 -6.27 12.20
C ARG A 436 12.53 -5.65 11.52
N SER A 437 11.42 -5.58 12.26
CA SER A 437 10.27 -4.74 11.90
C SER A 437 9.65 -4.09 13.14
N GLU A 438 9.11 -2.89 12.97
CA GLU A 438 8.43 -2.13 14.01
C GLU A 438 7.11 -1.55 13.51
N VAL A 439 6.13 -1.43 14.40
CA VAL A 439 4.86 -0.76 14.10
C VAL A 439 4.30 -0.09 15.36
N PRO A 440 3.81 1.17 15.30
CA PRO A 440 3.07 1.76 16.41
C PRO A 440 1.61 1.29 16.37
N TRP A 441 1.06 1.00 17.54
CA TRP A 441 -0.37 0.71 17.75
C TRP A 441 -0.98 1.74 18.69
N SER A 442 -2.22 2.17 18.44
CA SER A 442 -3.01 2.94 19.41
C SER A 442 -4.51 2.83 19.13
N ALA A 443 -5.37 3.25 20.05
CA ALA A 443 -6.82 3.35 19.85
C ALA A 443 -7.30 4.72 20.34
N LEU A 444 -8.23 5.34 19.61
CA LEU A 444 -8.51 6.77 19.77
C LEU A 444 -9.35 7.10 21.01
N SER A 445 -10.41 6.34 21.35
CA SER A 445 -11.19 6.55 22.59
C SER A 445 -11.44 5.32 23.44
N CYS A 446 -11.63 4.18 22.80
CA CYS A 446 -12.23 3.04 23.47
C CYS A 446 -11.91 1.73 22.75
N ILE A 447 -12.07 0.65 23.50
CA ILE A 447 -11.96 -0.73 23.04
C ILE A 447 -13.32 -1.42 23.26
N PRO A 448 -13.77 -2.31 22.36
CA PRO A 448 -15.08 -2.95 22.50
C PRO A 448 -15.20 -3.71 23.84
N ALA A 449 -16.41 -3.75 24.39
CA ALA A 449 -16.67 -4.49 25.62
C ALA A 449 -16.24 -5.97 25.49
N GLY A 450 -15.50 -6.47 26.48
CA GLY A 450 -14.99 -7.85 26.49
C GLY A 450 -13.76 -8.14 25.60
N VAL A 451 -13.26 -7.18 24.81
CA VAL A 451 -12.08 -7.39 23.96
C VAL A 451 -10.77 -7.01 24.70
N GLU A 452 -9.81 -7.93 24.73
CA GLU A 452 -8.41 -7.64 25.07
C GLU A 452 -7.67 -7.20 23.78
N PRO A 453 -7.09 -5.98 23.72
CA PRO A 453 -6.31 -5.57 22.55
C PRO A 453 -5.09 -6.47 22.35
N SER A 454 -4.92 -6.92 21.10
CA SER A 454 -3.79 -7.75 20.70
C SER A 454 -3.38 -7.47 19.27
N VAL A 455 -2.08 -7.50 19.03
CA VAL A 455 -1.48 -7.37 17.71
C VAL A 455 -0.74 -8.65 17.37
N ARG A 456 -1.22 -9.33 16.32
CA ARG A 456 -0.55 -10.49 15.73
C ARG A 456 0.48 -10.01 14.72
N LEU A 457 1.73 -10.41 14.97
CA LEU A 457 2.79 -10.46 13.97
C LEU A 457 2.78 -11.84 13.31
N THR A 458 2.89 -11.87 11.99
CA THR A 458 3.25 -13.04 11.19
C THR A 458 4.53 -12.72 10.44
N VAL A 459 5.57 -13.53 10.61
CA VAL A 459 6.80 -13.48 9.80
C VAL A 459 6.79 -14.68 8.86
N THR A 460 7.03 -14.46 7.57
CA THR A 460 6.99 -15.51 6.53
C THR A 460 8.24 -15.45 5.65
N ASN A 461 8.85 -16.59 5.36
CA ASN A 461 9.99 -16.70 4.43
C ASN A 461 9.55 -16.97 2.98
N VAL A 462 10.47 -16.90 2.01
CA VAL A 462 10.12 -17.07 0.58
C VAL A 462 9.58 -18.47 0.24
N SER A 463 9.91 -19.50 1.02
CA SER A 463 9.30 -20.83 0.93
C SER A 463 7.87 -20.93 1.49
N GLY A 464 7.28 -19.82 1.94
CA GLY A 464 5.90 -19.76 2.44
C GLY A 464 5.70 -20.33 3.84
N MET A 465 6.78 -20.59 4.59
CA MET A 465 6.71 -21.03 5.98
C MET A 465 6.63 -19.82 6.91
N SER A 466 5.80 -19.88 7.95
CA SER A 466 5.55 -18.75 8.84
C SER A 466 5.74 -19.06 10.32
N ALA A 467 6.13 -18.05 11.08
CA ALA A 467 6.02 -18.01 12.54
C ALA A 467 5.17 -16.82 12.98
N THR A 468 4.49 -16.93 14.12
CA THR A 468 3.60 -15.86 14.62
C THR A 468 3.85 -15.54 16.09
N HIS A 469 3.81 -14.25 16.42
CA HIS A 469 3.75 -13.76 17.80
C HIS A 469 2.46 -12.95 18.01
N VAL A 470 1.96 -12.87 19.24
CA VAL A 470 0.78 -12.06 19.59
C VAL A 470 1.13 -11.19 20.79
N PHE A 471 1.38 -9.91 20.53
CA PHE A 471 1.49 -8.89 21.57
C PHE A 471 0.12 -8.69 22.21
N ARG A 472 0.09 -8.52 23.52
CA ARG A 472 -1.12 -8.11 24.26
C ARG A 472 -0.88 -6.76 24.92
N ILE A 473 -1.93 -5.95 25.01
CA ILE A 473 -1.87 -4.60 25.53
C ILE A 473 -3.02 -4.44 26.52
N ARG A 474 -2.71 -4.22 27.80
CA ARG A 474 -3.73 -3.93 28.81
C ARG A 474 -4.38 -2.58 28.48
N TRP A 475 -5.70 -2.52 28.52
CA TRP A 475 -6.44 -1.29 28.24
C TRP A 475 -7.10 -0.76 29.52
N ASP A 476 -6.61 0.40 29.94
CA ASP A 476 -6.94 1.04 31.22
C ASP A 476 -7.88 2.26 31.07
N ASP A 477 -8.40 2.47 29.88
CA ASP A 477 -9.29 3.58 29.52
C ASP A 477 -10.71 3.08 29.17
N ARG A 478 -11.58 3.97 28.67
CA ARG A 478 -12.99 3.74 28.36
C ARG A 478 -13.23 2.47 27.52
N ARG A 479 -14.28 1.73 27.84
CA ARG A 479 -14.85 0.69 26.98
C ARG A 479 -15.99 1.29 26.17
N CYS A 480 -16.12 0.90 24.90
CA CYS A 480 -17.20 1.39 24.07
C CYS A 480 -18.54 0.83 24.55
N GLY A 481 -19.60 1.63 24.52
CA GLY A 481 -20.95 1.25 24.92
C GLY A 481 -21.75 0.69 23.75
N ALA A 482 -22.79 1.42 23.33
CA ALA A 482 -23.71 1.01 22.27
C ALA A 482 -23.10 1.12 20.86
N PHE A 483 -22.07 1.96 20.69
CA PHE A 483 -21.39 2.20 19.42
C PHE A 483 -19.99 1.54 19.43
N PRO A 484 -19.51 1.01 18.29
CA PRO A 484 -18.16 0.45 18.20
C PRO A 484 -17.09 1.53 18.45
N PRO A 485 -15.82 1.16 18.66
CA PRO A 485 -14.75 2.10 18.41
C PRO A 485 -14.87 2.53 16.97
N CYS A 486 -15.18 3.80 16.80
CA CYS A 486 -14.97 4.45 15.53
C CYS A 486 -13.49 4.22 15.14
N SER A 487 -13.25 3.83 13.90
CA SER A 487 -12.02 3.16 13.43
C SER A 487 -11.35 3.87 12.21
N ALA A 488 -10.04 3.77 12.02
CA ALA A 488 -9.30 4.67 11.12
C ALA A 488 -8.43 3.94 10.08
N ARG A 489 -7.72 4.75 9.29
CA ARG A 489 -6.33 4.43 8.91
C ARG A 489 -5.38 5.39 9.62
N TRP A 490 -4.17 4.92 9.93
CA TRP A 490 -3.09 5.73 10.48
C TRP A 490 -1.85 5.55 9.60
N GLU A 491 -1.53 6.55 8.79
CA GLU A 491 -0.48 6.46 7.77
C GLU A 491 0.28 7.79 7.71
N SER A 492 1.61 7.75 7.59
CA SER A 492 2.46 8.95 7.37
C SER A 492 2.25 10.12 8.36
N GLY A 493 1.95 9.82 9.63
CA GLY A 493 1.68 10.85 10.65
C GLY A 493 0.26 11.43 10.64
N ARG A 494 -0.65 10.87 9.83
CA ARG A 494 -2.05 11.28 9.74
C ARG A 494 -3.00 10.14 10.14
N VAL A 495 -4.00 10.45 10.95
CA VAL A 495 -5.18 9.61 11.19
C VAL A 495 -6.30 10.12 10.30
N THR A 496 -6.82 9.27 9.41
CA THR A 496 -7.84 9.66 8.42
C THR A 496 -9.13 8.86 8.59
N LEU A 497 -10.27 9.55 8.50
CA LEU A 497 -11.59 8.91 8.47
C LEU A 497 -11.82 8.17 7.16
N THR A 498 -12.75 7.23 7.20
CA THR A 498 -13.15 6.47 6.00
C THR A 498 -14.67 6.28 5.85
N ALA A 499 -15.43 6.81 6.81
CA ALA A 499 -16.85 7.18 6.79
C ALA A 499 -17.21 7.86 8.14
N ASP A 500 -18.48 8.22 8.28
CA ASP A 500 -19.08 8.85 9.47
C ASP A 500 -19.23 7.86 10.64
N CYS A 501 -19.36 8.36 11.88
CA CYS A 501 -19.72 7.52 13.02
C CYS A 501 -20.55 8.25 14.11
N THR A 502 -20.86 7.52 15.19
CA THR A 502 -21.35 8.08 16.45
C THR A 502 -20.44 7.66 17.61
N THR A 503 -20.11 8.60 18.48
CA THR A 503 -19.27 8.40 19.68
C THR A 503 -20.01 8.79 20.96
N GLU A 504 -19.69 8.11 22.05
CA GLU A 504 -20.14 8.44 23.41
C GLU A 504 -19.05 9.14 24.23
N GLY A 505 -18.00 9.63 23.55
CA GLY A 505 -16.91 10.46 24.08
C GLY A 505 -15.55 10.09 23.49
N THR A 506 -14.60 11.03 23.45
CA THR A 506 -13.27 10.67 23.98
C THR A 506 -12.14 10.34 22.99
N LEU A 507 -12.21 10.61 21.68
CA LEU A 507 -11.32 10.02 20.64
C LEU A 507 -9.94 10.67 20.41
N TYR A 508 -9.19 10.93 21.48
CA TYR A 508 -7.79 11.40 21.51
C TYR A 508 -6.98 11.42 20.17
N ILE A 509 -6.52 12.60 19.77
CA ILE A 509 -5.53 12.80 18.68
C ILE A 509 -4.12 12.55 19.24
N PRO A 510 -3.32 11.60 18.69
CA PRO A 510 -1.96 11.34 19.18
C PRO A 510 -1.01 12.55 19.02
N ASP A 511 0.05 12.61 19.83
CA ASP A 511 1.02 13.72 19.77
C ASP A 511 1.68 13.85 18.39
N GLY A 512 1.65 15.05 17.82
CA GLY A 512 2.22 15.37 16.51
C GLY A 512 1.46 14.77 15.31
N VAL A 513 0.27 14.20 15.50
CA VAL A 513 -0.54 13.62 14.41
C VAL A 513 -1.52 14.65 13.84
N THR A 514 -1.67 14.63 12.51
CA THR A 514 -2.81 15.27 11.84
C THR A 514 -4.01 14.36 11.91
N PHE A 515 -5.10 14.86 12.45
CA PHE A 515 -6.41 14.27 12.28
C PHE A 515 -7.09 14.85 11.04
N ASP A 516 -7.64 13.97 10.20
CA ASP A 516 -8.17 14.28 8.88
C ASP A 516 -9.56 13.64 8.70
N GLY A 517 -10.56 14.50 8.59
CA GLY A 517 -11.96 14.15 8.42
C GLY A 517 -12.32 13.51 7.09
N ALA A 518 -11.57 13.80 6.01
CA ALA A 518 -11.91 13.42 4.65
C ALA A 518 -13.41 13.65 4.28
N GLY A 519 -14.02 14.71 4.79
CA GLY A 519 -15.43 15.10 4.61
C GLY A 519 -16.43 14.35 5.50
N HIS A 520 -15.99 13.57 6.49
CA HIS A 520 -16.86 12.71 7.30
C HIS A 520 -17.34 13.32 8.63
N VAL A 521 -18.45 12.78 9.12
CA VAL A 521 -19.17 13.28 10.30
C VAL A 521 -18.87 12.48 11.57
N VAL A 522 -18.49 13.21 12.62
CA VAL A 522 -18.38 12.75 14.01
C VAL A 522 -19.65 13.16 14.75
N THR A 523 -20.42 12.21 15.27
CA THR A 523 -21.62 12.54 16.08
C THR A 523 -21.47 12.16 17.55
N ALA A 524 -21.42 13.15 18.45
CA ALA A 524 -21.54 12.94 19.89
C ALA A 524 -22.97 12.59 20.31
N VAL A 525 -23.11 11.60 21.20
CA VAL A 525 -24.37 11.22 21.89
C VAL A 525 -24.09 10.81 23.34
N ASP A 526 -25.11 10.87 24.19
CA ASP A 526 -24.99 10.35 25.56
C ASP A 526 -24.76 8.80 25.57
N PRO A 527 -23.79 8.28 26.35
CA PRO A 527 -23.68 6.85 26.67
C PRO A 527 -24.88 6.36 27.48
N GLU A 528 -25.17 5.05 27.38
CA GLU A 528 -26.26 4.42 28.13
C GLU A 528 -26.13 4.65 29.65
N GLY A 529 -27.16 5.28 30.24
CA GLY A 529 -27.21 5.57 31.68
C GLY A 529 -26.29 6.70 32.16
N GLY A 530 -25.62 7.42 31.24
CA GLY A 530 -24.76 8.55 31.54
C GLY A 530 -25.05 9.75 30.65
N ARG A 531 -24.01 10.55 30.37
CA ARG A 531 -24.05 11.66 29.41
C ARG A 531 -22.71 11.85 28.73
N PHE A 532 -22.71 12.55 27.60
CA PHE A 532 -21.49 12.92 26.91
C PHE A 532 -20.75 13.98 27.73
N GLN A 533 -19.71 13.58 28.47
CA GLN A 533 -18.82 14.52 29.17
C GLN A 533 -17.82 15.14 28.18
N GLY A 534 -18.41 15.87 27.25
CA GLY A 534 -17.96 17.15 26.76
C GLY A 534 -17.28 17.17 25.39
N ALA A 535 -16.20 16.43 25.25
CA ALA A 535 -14.93 16.89 24.53
C ALA A 535 -15.31 16.23 23.07
N VAL A 536 -15.44 16.94 21.88
CA VAL A 536 -15.65 16.39 20.47
C VAL A 536 -14.64 16.63 19.22
N LEU A 537 -13.48 17.35 19.20
CA LEU A 537 -12.15 17.03 18.53
C LEU A 537 -10.91 17.63 19.28
N ARG A 538 -9.76 16.96 19.55
CA ARG A 538 -8.77 17.49 20.56
C ARG A 538 -7.25 17.24 20.37
N ASN A 539 -6.53 16.81 21.41
CA ASN A 539 -5.09 16.64 21.50
C ASN A 539 -4.70 15.80 22.73
N ARG A 540 -3.92 14.73 22.55
CA ARG A 540 -3.26 14.00 23.65
C ARG A 540 -1.90 14.62 24.03
N GLY A 541 -1.24 15.25 23.08
CA GLY A 541 0.14 15.74 23.19
C GLY A 541 0.31 17.26 23.09
N GLY A 542 1.55 17.69 22.82
CA GLY A 542 1.94 19.10 22.69
C GLY A 542 1.71 19.71 21.31
N THR A 543 1.44 18.87 20.30
CA THR A 543 1.07 19.29 18.93
C THR A 543 -0.09 18.43 18.42
N ALA A 544 -1.06 19.04 17.74
CA ALA A 544 -2.15 18.34 17.04
C ALA A 544 -2.62 19.18 15.84
N HIS A 545 -3.20 18.55 14.82
CA HIS A 545 -3.83 19.26 13.71
C HIS A 545 -5.20 18.64 13.37
N VAL A 546 -6.14 19.46 12.93
CA VAL A 546 -7.50 19.07 12.51
C VAL A 546 -7.79 19.61 11.11
N HIS A 547 -8.35 18.78 10.24
CA HIS A 547 -8.67 19.12 8.85
C HIS A 547 -9.95 18.41 8.35
N ASP A 548 -10.74 19.07 7.49
CA ASP A 548 -11.81 18.48 6.65
C ASP A 548 -12.82 17.56 7.37
N VAL A 549 -13.18 17.88 8.61
CA VAL A 549 -14.11 17.07 9.44
C VAL A 549 -15.37 17.86 9.79
N THR A 550 -16.51 17.15 9.87
CA THR A 550 -17.71 17.71 10.49
C THR A 550 -17.93 17.14 11.88
N VAL A 551 -17.97 18.01 12.88
CA VAL A 551 -18.33 17.68 14.26
C VAL A 551 -19.80 18.00 14.50
N ALA A 552 -20.52 17.06 15.09
CA ALA A 552 -21.92 17.23 15.45
C ALA A 552 -22.22 16.65 16.83
N ALA A 553 -23.25 17.15 17.49
CA ALA A 553 -23.88 16.49 18.63
C ALA A 553 -25.36 16.21 18.35
N ARG A 554 -25.92 15.18 18.99
CA ARG A 554 -27.31 14.74 18.76
C ARG A 554 -27.99 14.32 20.06
N GLY A 555 -28.90 15.16 20.54
CA GLY A 555 -29.80 14.83 21.64
C GLY A 555 -29.11 14.69 23.00
N LEU A 556 -28.12 15.53 23.28
CA LEU A 556 -27.43 15.55 24.58
C LEU A 556 -28.35 16.07 25.69
N SER A 557 -28.32 15.41 26.83
CA SER A 557 -29.12 15.72 28.01
C SER A 557 -28.65 16.97 28.74
N ASP A 558 -29.58 17.79 29.24
CA ASP A 558 -29.27 18.95 30.09
C ASP A 558 -29.04 18.56 31.56
N LEU A 559 -28.15 19.32 32.20
CA LEU A 559 -27.85 19.32 33.65
C LEU A 559 -27.31 18.02 34.28
N PRO A 560 -26.61 18.12 35.43
CA PRO A 560 -26.00 19.34 35.99
C PRO A 560 -24.85 19.84 35.11
N CYS A 561 -24.56 21.14 35.06
CA CYS A 561 -23.50 21.67 34.20
C CYS A 561 -22.12 21.09 34.54
N ASP A 562 -21.34 20.71 33.53
CA ASP A 562 -19.98 20.16 33.71
C ASP A 562 -18.92 21.27 33.81
N ASP A 563 -17.76 20.97 34.43
CA ASP A 563 -16.65 21.90 34.56
C ASP A 563 -15.23 21.28 34.47
N GLY A 564 -14.18 22.05 34.78
CA GLY A 564 -12.76 21.67 34.72
C GLY A 564 -12.26 21.24 33.33
N GLU A 565 -12.35 19.94 33.05
CA GLU A 565 -12.07 19.34 31.75
C GLU A 565 -13.32 18.67 31.11
N ALA A 566 -14.46 18.55 31.79
CA ALA A 566 -15.54 17.61 31.45
C ALA A 566 -16.70 18.17 30.61
N GLY A 567 -16.89 19.50 30.51
CA GLY A 567 -18.00 20.08 29.74
C GLY A 567 -17.76 20.19 28.23
N LEU A 568 -18.83 20.54 27.50
CA LEU A 568 -19.07 20.38 26.05
C LEU A 568 -18.42 21.35 25.04
N SER A 569 -17.80 20.83 23.96
CA SER A 569 -17.54 21.50 22.67
C SER A 569 -17.40 20.57 21.49
N GLY A 570 -17.47 21.16 20.30
CA GLY A 570 -16.96 20.58 19.08
C GLY A 570 -15.44 20.35 19.00
N ILE A 571 -14.55 21.23 19.50
CA ILE A 571 -13.08 21.09 19.37
C ILE A 571 -12.32 21.68 20.60
N ARG A 572 -11.38 20.95 21.23
CA ARG A 572 -10.47 21.41 22.32
C ARG A 572 -8.99 21.28 21.93
N PHE A 573 -8.22 22.35 21.87
CA PHE A 573 -6.76 22.22 22.05
C PHE A 573 -6.38 22.67 23.46
N THR A 574 -5.98 21.77 24.37
CA THR A 574 -5.41 22.10 25.69
C THR A 574 -3.90 21.96 25.66
N GLY A 575 -3.18 23.08 25.69
CA GLY A 575 -1.71 23.11 25.77
C GLY A 575 -0.99 22.64 24.49
N ALA A 576 -1.71 22.48 23.37
CA ALA A 576 -1.13 22.14 22.08
C ALA A 576 -0.96 23.38 21.18
N SER A 577 0.08 23.36 20.37
CA SER A 577 0.18 24.19 19.15
C SER A 577 -0.31 23.39 17.94
N GLY A 578 -0.65 24.06 16.85
CA GLY A 578 -1.00 23.42 15.57
C GLY A 578 -2.07 24.17 14.79
N SER A 579 -2.99 23.45 14.15
CA SER A 579 -4.01 24.08 13.31
C SER A 579 -5.35 23.33 13.32
N ILE A 580 -6.44 24.08 13.14
CA ILE A 580 -7.82 23.62 13.00
C ILE A 580 -8.38 24.28 11.74
N THR A 581 -8.62 23.49 10.69
CA THR A 581 -8.78 24.01 9.32
C THR A 581 -9.93 23.36 8.56
N ASP A 582 -10.62 24.15 7.74
CA ASP A 582 -11.58 23.68 6.74
C ASP A 582 -12.66 22.72 7.31
N SER A 583 -13.02 22.89 8.59
CA SER A 583 -13.87 21.97 9.34
C SER A 583 -15.20 22.61 9.78
N GLU A 584 -16.26 21.81 9.92
CA GLU A 584 -17.56 22.25 10.42
C GLU A 584 -17.78 21.77 11.86
N VAL A 585 -18.38 22.60 12.72
CA VAL A 585 -18.88 22.24 14.04
C VAL A 585 -20.33 22.69 14.17
N ARG A 586 -21.27 21.75 14.32
CA ARG A 586 -22.71 22.02 14.33
C ARG A 586 -23.49 21.41 15.49
N ALA A 587 -24.48 22.15 15.99
CA ALA A 587 -25.47 21.70 16.99
C ALA A 587 -24.86 21.22 18.32
N LEU A 588 -23.79 21.88 18.76
CA LEU A 588 -23.10 21.60 20.03
C LEU A 588 -23.87 22.21 21.22
N HIS A 589 -25.00 21.57 21.53
CA HIS A 589 -25.93 22.00 22.56
C HIS A 589 -26.69 20.84 23.26
N GLN A 590 -27.06 21.07 24.52
CA GLN A 590 -27.95 20.27 25.35
C GLN A 590 -29.41 20.76 25.21
N ASP A 591 -30.39 19.97 25.68
CA ASP A 591 -31.84 20.24 25.61
C ASP A 591 -32.35 20.70 24.22
N ALA A 592 -31.78 20.14 23.15
CA ALA A 592 -32.05 20.54 21.76
C ALA A 592 -31.87 22.06 21.47
N GLY A 593 -31.05 22.76 22.27
CA GLY A 593 -30.75 24.20 22.14
C GLY A 593 -31.17 25.04 23.34
N GLU A 594 -32.01 24.51 24.23
CA GLU A 594 -32.55 25.20 25.42
C GLU A 594 -31.76 24.95 26.72
N GLY A 595 -30.62 24.24 26.63
CA GLY A 595 -29.71 23.98 27.75
C GLY A 595 -29.17 25.27 28.37
N ARG A 596 -29.10 25.33 29.71
CA ARG A 596 -28.74 26.55 30.46
C ARG A 596 -27.26 26.63 30.86
N CYS A 597 -26.54 25.53 30.69
CA CYS A 597 -25.16 25.41 31.12
C CYS A 597 -24.22 26.25 30.26
N GLN A 598 -23.27 26.94 30.89
CA GLN A 598 -22.33 27.86 30.21
C GLN A 598 -21.17 27.10 29.56
N GLU A 599 -21.54 26.05 28.81
CA GLU A 599 -20.72 25.11 28.05
C GLU A 599 -21.35 24.97 26.64
N GLY A 600 -20.81 24.09 25.81
CA GLY A 600 -21.17 23.97 24.39
C GLY A 600 -20.50 25.06 23.58
N VAL A 601 -19.17 24.99 23.50
CA VAL A 601 -18.36 25.81 22.60
C VAL A 601 -18.23 25.12 21.24
N ALA A 602 -18.02 25.82 20.12
CA ALA A 602 -17.76 25.14 18.86
C ALA A 602 -16.28 24.72 18.76
N ILE A 603 -15.37 25.68 18.90
CA ILE A 603 -13.91 25.49 18.86
C ILE A 603 -13.29 26.23 20.03
N GLU A 604 -12.44 25.59 20.83
CA GLU A 604 -11.75 26.25 21.94
C GLU A 604 -10.29 25.82 22.09
N VAL A 605 -9.42 26.83 22.13
CA VAL A 605 -7.97 26.70 22.33
C VAL A 605 -7.63 27.25 23.71
N ARG A 606 -7.01 26.42 24.55
CA ARG A 606 -6.69 26.72 25.95
C ARG A 606 -5.21 26.49 26.21
N ASN A 607 -4.60 27.37 26.98
CA ASN A 607 -3.34 27.11 27.67
C ASN A 607 -3.46 27.56 29.12
N ALA A 608 -2.61 27.07 30.02
CA ALA A 608 -2.61 27.57 31.39
C ALA A 608 -2.15 29.04 31.43
N GLN A 609 -2.76 29.87 32.27
CA GLN A 609 -2.39 31.29 32.40
C GLN A 609 -0.96 31.47 32.92
N ASP A 610 -0.47 30.50 33.70
CA ASP A 610 0.88 30.38 34.25
C ASP A 610 1.81 29.46 33.44
N ALA A 611 1.37 28.98 32.26
CA ALA A 611 2.19 28.13 31.40
C ALA A 611 3.54 28.79 31.07
N SER A 612 4.63 28.01 31.03
CA SER A 612 5.96 28.54 30.73
C SER A 612 6.10 29.02 29.28
N ARG A 613 5.47 28.30 28.34
CA ARG A 613 5.41 28.62 26.90
C ARG A 613 4.02 29.13 26.50
N VAL A 614 4.00 29.97 25.47
CA VAL A 614 2.80 30.27 24.68
C VAL A 614 2.56 29.10 23.71
N VAL A 615 1.30 28.82 23.36
CA VAL A 615 0.94 27.91 22.26
C VAL A 615 0.50 28.72 21.04
N GLN A 616 0.77 28.19 19.85
CA GLN A 616 0.52 28.85 18.57
C GLN A 616 -0.52 28.04 17.81
N VAL A 617 -1.71 28.59 17.55
CA VAL A 617 -2.80 27.86 16.89
C VAL A 617 -3.46 28.66 15.78
N GLU A 618 -3.50 28.06 14.60
CA GLU A 618 -4.26 28.54 13.44
C GLU A 618 -5.69 27.98 13.47
N VAL A 619 -6.70 28.83 13.36
CA VAL A 619 -8.12 28.45 13.26
C VAL A 619 -8.67 29.09 11.99
N LEU A 620 -8.60 28.37 10.87
CA LEU A 620 -8.76 28.94 9.53
C LEU A 620 -9.94 28.30 8.75
N ARG A 621 -10.82 29.12 8.17
CA ARG A 621 -11.89 28.71 7.24
C ARG A 621 -12.86 27.66 7.80
N ASN A 622 -13.08 27.64 9.11
CA ASN A 622 -14.02 26.73 9.76
C ASN A 622 -15.45 27.32 9.79
N HIS A 623 -16.45 26.45 9.97
CA HIS A 623 -17.85 26.85 10.16
C HIS A 623 -18.33 26.41 11.55
N ALA A 624 -18.68 27.36 12.42
CA ALA A 624 -19.15 27.12 13.78
C ALA A 624 -20.61 27.57 13.92
N VAL A 625 -21.56 26.64 14.03
CA VAL A 625 -23.00 26.92 13.97
C VAL A 625 -23.81 26.21 15.05
N GLY A 626 -24.74 26.93 15.70
CA GLY A 626 -25.65 26.31 16.68
C GLY A 626 -24.94 25.78 17.93
N TYR A 627 -23.85 26.42 18.33
CA TYR A 627 -23.22 26.23 19.64
C TYR A 627 -24.09 26.80 20.77
N GLN A 628 -24.00 26.23 21.96
CA GLN A 628 -24.80 26.64 23.12
C GLN A 628 -24.29 27.94 23.76
N LYS A 629 -22.96 28.12 23.88
CA LYS A 629 -22.36 29.26 24.58
C LYS A 629 -21.30 30.04 23.80
N GLY A 630 -20.39 29.37 23.08
CA GLY A 630 -19.27 30.03 22.38
C GLY A 630 -19.06 29.48 20.97
N GLY A 631 -18.73 30.32 20.00
CA GLY A 631 -18.28 29.86 18.68
C GLY A 631 -16.82 29.44 18.75
N ILE A 632 -15.89 30.38 18.60
CA ILE A 632 -14.44 30.16 18.69
C ILE A 632 -13.92 30.84 19.96
N VAL A 633 -13.25 30.11 20.85
CA VAL A 633 -12.73 30.63 22.13
C VAL A 633 -11.23 30.38 22.24
N ALA A 634 -10.42 31.41 22.42
CA ALA A 634 -9.01 31.30 22.80
C ALA A 634 -8.82 31.80 24.24
N SER A 635 -8.12 31.04 25.09
CA SER A 635 -7.99 31.37 26.51
C SER A 635 -6.66 30.98 27.16
N GLY A 636 -6.12 31.87 27.99
CA GLY A 636 -4.80 31.69 28.62
C GLY A 636 -3.66 32.10 27.68
N ARG A 637 -2.46 31.56 27.91
CA ARG A 637 -1.26 31.88 27.10
C ARG A 637 -1.29 31.25 25.70
N VAL A 638 -2.22 31.71 24.88
CA VAL A 638 -2.48 31.28 23.50
C VAL A 638 -2.22 32.47 22.58
N ASP A 639 -1.47 32.24 21.51
CA ASP A 639 -1.35 33.15 20.37
C ASP A 639 -2.12 32.49 19.22
N VAL A 640 -3.15 33.18 18.71
CA VAL A 640 -4.15 32.57 17.81
C VAL A 640 -4.34 33.37 16.53
N ALA A 641 -4.41 32.68 15.39
CA ALA A 641 -4.83 33.23 14.11
C ALA A 641 -6.24 32.72 13.78
N VAL A 642 -7.27 33.51 14.06
CA VAL A 642 -8.68 33.19 13.76
C VAL A 642 -9.05 33.87 12.45
N GLU A 643 -9.02 33.14 11.33
CA GLU A 643 -9.12 33.75 9.98
C GLU A 643 -10.16 33.08 9.08
N ASP A 644 -10.88 33.89 8.30
CA ASP A 644 -11.87 33.46 7.28
C ASP A 644 -12.96 32.49 7.78
N ASN A 645 -13.21 32.40 9.10
CA ASN A 645 -14.22 31.51 9.67
C ASN A 645 -15.63 32.10 9.53
N VAL A 646 -16.63 31.22 9.47
CA VAL A 646 -18.05 31.58 9.59
C VAL A 646 -18.56 31.12 10.96
N VAL A 647 -19.17 32.04 11.73
CA VAL A 647 -19.58 31.79 13.11
C VAL A 647 -21.02 32.27 13.31
N GLU A 648 -21.93 31.35 13.62
CA GLU A 648 -23.39 31.58 13.63
C GLU A 648 -24.01 31.23 15.00
N GLY A 649 -24.34 32.26 15.77
CA GLY A 649 -24.93 32.16 17.12
C GLY A 649 -26.38 31.69 17.16
N GLY A 650 -27.04 31.54 16.00
CA GLY A 650 -28.42 31.05 15.87
C GLY A 650 -29.52 32.08 16.08
N GLY A 651 -29.18 33.33 16.43
CA GLY A 651 -30.12 34.42 16.60
C GLY A 651 -30.61 34.62 18.05
N PRO A 652 -31.75 35.32 18.25
CA PRO A 652 -32.20 35.74 19.58
C PRO A 652 -32.52 34.57 20.52
N SER A 653 -31.76 34.43 21.60
CA SER A 653 -31.99 33.43 22.67
C SER A 653 -32.38 34.09 24.00
N ALA A 654 -33.36 33.50 24.71
CA ALA A 654 -33.71 33.88 26.08
C ALA A 654 -32.92 33.09 27.15
N VAL A 655 -32.16 32.07 26.74
CA VAL A 655 -31.59 31.05 27.64
C VAL A 655 -30.16 31.39 28.02
N ILE A 656 -29.31 31.64 27.02
CA ILE A 656 -27.89 31.92 27.17
C ILE A 656 -27.49 33.11 26.30
N ALA A 657 -26.73 34.05 26.87
CA ALA A 657 -26.00 35.05 26.11
C ALA A 657 -24.79 34.38 25.43
N ARG A 658 -24.77 34.36 24.10
CA ARG A 658 -23.75 33.66 23.30
C ARG A 658 -22.62 34.60 22.88
N ASN A 659 -21.43 34.05 22.72
CA ASN A 659 -20.25 34.75 22.21
C ASN A 659 -19.83 34.12 20.89
N GLY A 660 -19.63 34.89 19.83
CA GLY A 660 -19.17 34.39 18.54
C GLY A 660 -17.70 33.98 18.59
N ILE A 661 -16.80 34.95 18.65
CA ILE A 661 -15.37 34.73 18.86
C ILE A 661 -15.00 35.34 20.22
N GLN A 662 -14.20 34.66 21.04
CA GLN A 662 -13.75 35.16 22.34
C GLN A 662 -12.25 34.94 22.52
N LEU A 663 -11.47 36.00 22.69
CA LEU A 663 -10.09 35.93 23.16
C LEU A 663 -10.08 36.34 24.64
N SER A 664 -9.43 35.57 25.51
CA SER A 664 -9.55 35.78 26.96
C SER A 664 -8.32 35.42 27.80
N PHE A 665 -8.18 36.11 28.93
CA PHE A 665 -7.24 35.79 30.00
C PHE A 665 -5.77 35.62 29.54
N GLY A 666 -5.24 36.59 28.79
CA GLY A 666 -3.84 36.60 28.34
C GLY A 666 -3.60 35.99 26.95
N ALA A 667 -4.65 35.87 26.14
CA ALA A 667 -4.54 35.50 24.73
C ALA A 667 -4.03 36.68 23.88
N THR A 668 -3.33 36.38 22.79
CA THR A 668 -2.77 37.32 21.80
C THR A 668 -3.12 36.86 20.38
N GLY A 669 -2.79 37.65 19.36
CA GLY A 669 -2.82 37.22 17.96
C GLY A 669 -3.77 38.05 17.08
N GLN A 670 -4.54 37.39 16.22
CA GLN A 670 -5.36 38.09 15.22
C GLN A 670 -6.69 37.40 14.91
N VAL A 671 -7.68 38.24 14.60
CA VAL A 671 -9.05 37.87 14.20
C VAL A 671 -9.33 38.59 12.89
N LEU A 672 -9.18 37.89 11.76
CA LEU A 672 -9.14 38.48 10.41
C LEU A 672 -10.24 37.92 9.49
N GLY A 673 -10.97 38.80 8.79
CA GLY A 673 -11.87 38.40 7.68
C GLY A 673 -13.09 37.54 8.05
N ASN A 674 -13.29 37.20 9.32
CA ASN A 674 -14.35 36.29 9.77
C ASN A 674 -15.74 36.89 9.56
N ARG A 675 -16.74 36.02 9.34
CA ARG A 675 -18.16 36.37 9.32
C ARG A 675 -18.84 35.89 10.61
N VAL A 676 -19.25 36.81 11.47
CA VAL A 676 -19.81 36.49 12.80
C VAL A 676 -21.22 37.04 12.97
N THR A 677 -22.21 36.16 13.16
CA THR A 677 -23.61 36.57 13.10
C THR A 677 -24.49 35.97 14.21
N GLY A 678 -25.56 36.69 14.55
CA GLY A 678 -26.68 36.13 15.32
C GLY A 678 -26.41 35.90 16.81
N ASN A 679 -25.47 36.60 17.45
CA ASN A 679 -25.26 36.52 18.90
C ASN A 679 -26.15 37.55 19.60
N VAL A 680 -27.40 37.19 19.91
CA VAL A 680 -28.41 38.09 20.51
C VAL A 680 -29.06 37.45 21.74
N TYR A 681 -29.14 38.18 22.86
CA TYR A 681 -29.70 37.74 24.12
C TYR A 681 -30.94 38.54 24.54
N THR A 682 -32.11 37.90 24.45
CA THR A 682 -33.41 38.50 24.81
C THR A 682 -33.71 38.44 26.31
N GLY A 683 -32.85 37.80 27.11
CA GLY A 683 -32.94 37.78 28.56
C GLY A 683 -32.46 39.08 29.22
N THR A 684 -32.36 39.07 30.55
CA THR A 684 -32.05 40.27 31.35
C THR A 684 -30.75 40.15 32.12
N GLY A 685 -29.94 41.22 32.13
CA GLY A 685 -28.73 41.33 32.96
C GLY A 685 -27.44 40.83 32.31
N TYR A 686 -27.52 40.33 31.07
CA TYR A 686 -26.39 39.98 30.21
C TYR A 686 -26.62 40.53 28.81
N VAL A 687 -25.60 40.50 27.96
CA VAL A 687 -25.65 40.83 26.52
C VAL A 687 -24.85 39.79 25.75
N ALA A 688 -25.13 39.58 24.47
CA ALA A 688 -24.35 38.66 23.63
C ALA A 688 -23.31 39.42 22.79
N ALA A 689 -22.21 38.76 22.42
CA ALA A 689 -21.08 39.40 21.73
C ALA A 689 -20.76 38.71 20.40
N GLY A 690 -20.50 39.48 19.35
CA GLY A 690 -19.91 38.97 18.11
C GLY A 690 -18.45 38.57 18.34
N ILE A 691 -17.60 39.53 18.68
CA ILE A 691 -16.21 39.30 19.14
C ILE A 691 -16.07 39.85 20.56
N LEU A 692 -15.50 39.08 21.49
CA LEU A 692 -15.23 39.46 22.87
C LEU A 692 -13.72 39.36 23.17
N VAL A 693 -13.14 40.41 23.73
CA VAL A 693 -11.80 40.39 24.33
C VAL A 693 -11.95 40.60 25.84
N ALA A 694 -11.68 39.57 26.65
CA ALA A 694 -11.98 39.57 28.09
C ALA A 694 -10.75 39.31 28.97
N GLY A 695 -10.41 40.26 29.84
CA GLY A 695 -9.20 40.14 30.66
C GLY A 695 -9.02 41.23 31.72
N GLY A 696 -7.91 41.16 32.45
CA GLY A 696 -7.61 42.08 33.54
C GLY A 696 -8.21 41.68 34.90
N ALA A 697 -7.80 42.42 35.92
CA ALA A 697 -8.00 42.05 37.33
C ALA A 697 -9.48 41.96 37.74
N TYR A 698 -10.39 42.70 37.08
CA TYR A 698 -11.84 42.60 37.30
C TYR A 698 -12.38 41.18 37.04
N TYR A 699 -11.96 40.57 35.93
CA TYR A 699 -12.46 39.26 35.49
C TYR A 699 -11.65 38.09 36.09
N GLY A 700 -10.52 38.38 36.77
CA GLY A 700 -9.71 37.39 37.47
C GLY A 700 -8.73 36.62 36.60
N GLY A 701 -8.28 37.20 35.49
CA GLY A 701 -7.20 36.68 34.64
C GLY A 701 -6.34 37.81 34.07
N PRO A 702 -5.22 37.51 33.40
CA PRO A 702 -4.37 38.55 32.81
C PRO A 702 -5.07 39.29 31.66
N VAL A 703 -4.55 40.47 31.33
CA VAL A 703 -4.97 41.28 30.18
C VAL A 703 -4.56 40.57 28.89
N CYS A 704 -5.44 40.58 27.89
CA CYS A 704 -5.13 40.19 26.52
C CYS A 704 -4.50 41.40 25.81
N GLU A 705 -3.37 41.20 25.13
CA GLU A 705 -2.57 42.29 24.54
C GLU A 705 -2.21 41.99 23.08
N ASP A 706 -1.87 43.03 22.32
CA ASP A 706 -1.38 42.92 20.93
C ASP A 706 -2.32 42.15 19.97
N ILE A 707 -3.64 42.28 20.14
CA ILE A 707 -4.64 41.65 19.25
C ILE A 707 -5.01 42.58 18.08
N LEU A 708 -4.93 42.06 16.85
CA LEU A 708 -5.47 42.68 15.64
C LEU A 708 -6.86 42.11 15.29
N ILE A 709 -7.89 42.95 15.29
CA ILE A 709 -9.25 42.61 14.84
C ILE A 709 -9.54 43.41 13.57
N GLN A 710 -9.38 42.79 12.39
CA GLN A 710 -9.44 43.50 11.10
C GLN A 710 -10.29 42.81 10.03
N GLY A 711 -11.06 43.63 9.29
CA GLY A 711 -11.78 43.22 8.08
C GLY A 711 -12.93 42.22 8.30
N ASN A 712 -13.31 41.94 9.55
CA ASN A 712 -14.39 41.02 9.88
C ASN A 712 -15.76 41.64 9.51
N THR A 713 -16.75 40.78 9.22
CA THR A 713 -18.14 41.16 8.97
C THR A 713 -19.04 40.64 10.08
N LEU A 714 -19.62 41.56 10.86
CA LEU A 714 -20.41 41.26 12.05
C LEU A 714 -21.87 41.72 11.87
N GLU A 715 -22.81 40.78 11.84
CA GLU A 715 -24.23 41.07 11.56
C GLU A 715 -25.16 40.54 12.65
N ALA A 716 -26.03 41.40 13.19
CA ALA A 716 -27.01 41.07 14.22
C ALA A 716 -26.40 40.39 15.46
N ASN A 717 -25.58 41.14 16.18
CA ASN A 717 -25.07 40.79 17.52
C ASN A 717 -25.44 41.92 18.49
N ASP A 718 -25.69 41.67 19.79
CA ASP A 718 -26.03 42.77 20.72
C ASP A 718 -24.87 43.74 20.91
N ILE A 719 -23.68 43.20 21.18
CA ILE A 719 -22.43 43.91 20.97
C ILE A 719 -21.73 43.30 19.76
N GLY A 720 -21.29 44.13 18.81
CA GLY A 720 -20.46 43.70 17.69
C GLY A 720 -19.08 43.25 18.19
N ILE A 721 -18.28 44.16 18.71
CA ILE A 721 -16.96 43.91 19.30
C ILE A 721 -16.93 44.47 20.73
N ASP A 722 -16.73 43.62 21.73
CA ASP A 722 -16.65 44.00 23.15
C ASP A 722 -15.22 43.87 23.68
N LEU A 723 -14.57 44.99 24.00
CA LEU A 723 -13.26 45.04 24.65
C LEU A 723 -13.45 45.13 26.18
N SER A 724 -14.02 44.06 26.75
CA SER A 724 -14.28 43.88 28.19
C SER A 724 -12.98 43.62 28.98
N GLN A 725 -12.10 44.62 29.08
CA GLN A 725 -10.89 44.55 29.89
C GLN A 725 -10.84 45.66 30.94
N ALA A 726 -10.62 45.30 32.21
CA ALA A 726 -10.75 46.25 33.31
C ALA A 726 -9.83 45.97 34.52
N GLU A 727 -9.49 47.05 35.22
CA GLU A 727 -8.77 47.03 36.51
C GLU A 727 -9.64 46.47 37.64
N ALA A 728 -9.03 46.20 38.80
CA ALA A 728 -9.69 45.52 39.92
C ALA A 728 -10.94 46.22 40.50
N ASP A 729 -11.16 47.50 40.20
CA ASP A 729 -12.35 48.28 40.57
C ASP A 729 -13.44 48.32 39.48
N GLY A 730 -13.17 47.76 38.29
CA GLY A 730 -14.02 47.83 37.10
C GLY A 730 -13.79 49.08 36.24
N GLY A 731 -12.72 49.84 36.49
CA GLY A 731 -12.29 50.98 35.67
C GLY A 731 -11.40 50.60 34.47
N PRO A 732 -11.07 51.58 33.61
CA PRO A 732 -10.21 51.39 32.44
C PRO A 732 -8.78 50.98 32.82
N LEU A 733 -8.13 50.21 31.95
CA LEU A 733 -6.76 49.74 32.15
C LEU A 733 -5.77 50.90 32.34
N ALA A 734 -4.87 50.77 33.31
CA ALA A 734 -3.85 51.78 33.62
C ALA A 734 -2.70 51.83 32.59
N GLN A 735 -2.70 50.94 31.59
CA GLN A 735 -1.71 50.84 30.50
C GLN A 735 -2.41 50.37 29.21
N SER A 736 -1.78 50.59 28.06
CA SER A 736 -2.37 50.19 26.77
C SER A 736 -2.34 48.67 26.57
N SER A 737 -3.50 48.08 26.31
CA SER A 737 -3.64 46.70 25.80
C SER A 737 -3.26 46.56 24.31
N ARG A 738 -3.02 47.68 23.61
CA ARG A 738 -2.51 47.74 22.24
C ARG A 738 -3.39 47.00 21.22
N LEU A 739 -4.69 46.89 21.50
CA LEU A 739 -5.65 46.24 20.62
C LEU A 739 -5.93 47.14 19.41
N LEU A 740 -5.98 46.56 18.21
CA LEU A 740 -6.23 47.26 16.95
C LEU A 740 -7.55 46.77 16.36
N VAL A 741 -8.62 47.55 16.49
CA VAL A 741 -9.94 47.26 15.93
C VAL A 741 -10.14 48.12 14.69
N VAL A 742 -9.85 47.57 13.51
CA VAL A 742 -9.76 48.37 12.28
C VAL A 742 -10.49 47.76 11.08
N GLU A 743 -11.13 48.61 10.27
CA GLU A 743 -11.71 48.25 8.96
C GLU A 743 -12.79 47.14 8.97
N ASN A 744 -13.33 46.78 10.13
CA ASN A 744 -14.42 45.83 10.26
C ASN A 744 -15.75 46.44 9.76
N MET A 745 -16.68 45.59 9.32
CA MET A 745 -18.05 45.98 8.97
C MET A 745 -19.02 45.42 10.01
N LEU A 746 -19.85 46.29 10.59
CA LEU A 746 -20.76 45.95 11.68
C LEU A 746 -22.17 46.47 11.38
N SER A 747 -23.18 45.62 11.51
CA SER A 747 -24.59 46.02 11.38
C SER A 747 -25.53 45.30 12.35
N HIS A 748 -26.55 46.01 12.82
CA HIS A 748 -27.71 45.41 13.49
C HIS A 748 -28.95 46.30 13.30
N ASP A 749 -29.96 45.80 12.59
CA ASP A 749 -31.12 46.63 12.19
C ASP A 749 -32.22 46.77 13.26
N VAL A 750 -32.07 46.15 14.44
CA VAL A 750 -33.11 46.09 15.49
C VAL A 750 -32.52 46.09 16.89
N VAL A 751 -33.21 46.72 17.83
CA VAL A 751 -32.93 46.55 19.27
C VAL A 751 -33.70 45.33 19.77
N ALA A 752 -32.99 44.27 20.13
CA ALA A 752 -33.57 42.93 20.36
C ALA A 752 -33.37 42.38 21.79
N ASN A 753 -32.52 42.99 22.61
CA ASN A 753 -32.18 42.49 23.95
C ASN A 753 -33.16 42.89 25.06
N GLY A 754 -33.21 42.07 26.11
CA GLY A 754 -34.18 42.22 27.22
C GLY A 754 -33.82 43.28 28.26
N VAL A 755 -32.56 43.71 28.30
CA VAL A 755 -32.10 44.94 28.96
C VAL A 755 -31.28 45.71 27.91
N PRO A 756 -31.71 46.90 27.48
CA PRO A 756 -31.13 47.52 26.30
C PRO A 756 -29.75 48.13 26.60
N TYR A 757 -28.71 47.36 26.26
CA TYR A 757 -27.37 47.85 25.98
C TYR A 757 -26.88 47.15 24.71
N GLN A 758 -26.87 47.86 23.58
CA GLN A 758 -26.32 47.38 22.32
C GLN A 758 -25.26 48.35 21.82
N ALA A 759 -24.17 47.83 21.27
CA ALA A 759 -23.03 48.63 20.82
C ALA A 759 -22.38 47.98 19.59
N ALA A 760 -22.06 48.72 18.52
CA ALA A 760 -21.24 48.10 17.47
C ALA A 760 -19.84 47.80 18.01
N ILE A 761 -19.26 48.74 18.75
CA ILE A 761 -18.01 48.54 19.50
C ILE A 761 -18.19 49.06 20.94
N SER A 762 -17.81 48.24 21.92
CA SER A 762 -17.72 48.55 23.34
C SER A 762 -16.26 48.49 23.75
N ASP A 763 -15.76 49.48 24.51
CA ASP A 763 -14.41 49.47 25.08
C ASP A 763 -14.42 49.99 26.52
N LEU A 764 -14.00 49.13 27.46
CA LEU A 764 -13.86 49.50 28.88
C LEU A 764 -12.63 50.39 29.15
N GLY A 765 -11.80 50.66 28.14
CA GLY A 765 -10.67 51.57 28.18
C GLY A 765 -9.35 50.84 28.40
N GLY A 766 -8.37 51.20 27.57
CA GLY A 766 -7.06 50.57 27.52
C GLY A 766 -6.21 51.07 26.36
N ALA A 767 -6.40 52.34 25.97
CA ALA A 767 -5.72 53.02 24.86
C ALA A 767 -5.64 52.14 23.60
N ASN A 768 -6.80 51.64 23.17
CA ASN A 768 -6.97 50.78 22.00
C ASN A 768 -7.24 51.64 20.76
N VAL A 769 -6.82 51.16 19.59
CA VAL A 769 -7.03 51.87 18.31
C VAL A 769 -8.32 51.38 17.67
N ILE A 770 -9.37 52.20 17.70
CA ILE A 770 -10.65 51.94 17.02
C ILE A 770 -10.73 52.88 15.81
N SER A 771 -10.55 52.38 14.59
CA SER A 771 -10.37 53.22 13.39
C SER A 771 -10.93 52.60 12.10
N ARG A 772 -11.43 53.40 11.15
CA ARG A 772 -11.93 52.99 9.83
C ARG A 772 -13.05 51.92 9.79
N ASN A 773 -13.64 51.54 10.92
CA ASN A 773 -14.74 50.55 10.97
C ASN A 773 -16.04 51.14 10.39
N ARG A 774 -16.82 50.32 9.67
CA ARG A 774 -18.09 50.72 9.06
C ARG A 774 -19.25 50.20 9.91
N ILE A 775 -20.00 51.12 10.53
CA ILE A 775 -21.08 50.82 11.47
C ILE A 775 -22.43 51.25 10.86
N SER A 776 -23.48 50.46 11.05
CA SER A 776 -24.82 50.71 10.48
C SER A 776 -25.94 49.98 11.23
N GLY A 777 -27.19 50.36 10.95
CA GLY A 777 -28.39 49.73 11.53
C GLY A 777 -28.85 50.37 12.86
N GLU A 778 -30.17 50.34 13.09
CA GLU A 778 -30.84 51.01 14.22
C GLU A 778 -30.41 50.47 15.60
N GLY A 779 -29.99 49.22 15.71
CA GLY A 779 -29.46 48.63 16.96
C GLY A 779 -28.16 49.28 17.43
N TYR A 780 -27.42 49.93 16.53
CA TYR A 780 -26.17 50.63 16.83
C TYR A 780 -26.26 52.15 16.68
N ALA A 781 -27.41 52.72 16.27
CA ALA A 781 -27.56 54.16 16.14
C ALA A 781 -27.87 54.81 17.51
N ARG A 782 -27.10 55.82 17.92
CA ARG A 782 -27.22 56.47 19.25
C ARG A 782 -28.59 57.14 19.47
N GLU A 783 -29.23 57.55 18.37
CA GLU A 783 -30.54 58.20 18.34
C GLU A 783 -31.72 57.25 18.56
N THR A 784 -31.57 55.95 18.28
CA THR A 784 -32.66 54.96 18.34
C THR A 784 -33.10 54.71 19.79
N LEU A 785 -32.15 54.57 20.73
CA LEU A 785 -32.44 54.56 22.16
C LEU A 785 -31.29 55.21 22.97
N PRO A 786 -31.31 56.55 23.13
CA PRO A 786 -30.20 57.31 23.72
C PRO A 786 -29.79 56.84 25.12
N GLY A 787 -28.52 56.47 25.26
CA GLY A 787 -27.94 55.91 26.49
C GLY A 787 -28.03 54.38 26.60
N SER A 788 -28.55 53.72 25.57
CA SER A 788 -28.74 52.27 25.48
C SER A 788 -28.28 51.67 24.14
N THR A 789 -28.40 52.40 23.03
CA THR A 789 -27.78 52.03 21.74
C THR A 789 -26.56 52.89 21.46
N PHE A 790 -25.50 52.28 20.92
CA PHE A 790 -24.23 52.93 20.66
C PHE A 790 -23.58 52.43 19.36
N ASP A 791 -22.90 53.33 18.66
CA ASP A 791 -22.03 52.97 17.55
C ASP A 791 -20.66 52.54 18.10
N VAL A 792 -20.06 53.39 18.93
CA VAL A 792 -18.86 53.15 19.72
C VAL A 792 -19.04 53.78 21.11
N ASP A 793 -19.08 52.95 22.16
CA ASP A 793 -19.09 53.38 23.57
C ASP A 793 -17.73 53.07 24.20
N VAL A 794 -17.00 54.11 24.62
CA VAL A 794 -15.67 53.96 25.23
C VAL A 794 -15.69 54.59 26.61
N VAL A 795 -15.18 53.88 27.61
CA VAL A 795 -14.91 54.42 28.95
C VAL A 795 -13.61 55.22 28.90
N ALA A 796 -13.75 56.49 28.52
CA ALA A 796 -12.65 57.45 28.40
C ALA A 796 -12.87 58.67 29.31
N ASP A 797 -11.76 59.34 29.64
CA ASP A 797 -11.79 60.68 30.23
C ASP A 797 -12.14 61.75 29.16
N ALA A 798 -12.24 63.03 29.56
CA ALA A 798 -12.39 64.12 28.61
C ALA A 798 -11.20 64.20 27.64
N ALA A 799 -11.47 64.44 26.35
CA ALA A 799 -10.44 64.53 25.32
C ALA A 799 -9.36 65.58 25.66
N ALA A 800 -8.10 65.15 25.60
CA ALA A 800 -6.94 65.93 26.03
C ALA A 800 -5.84 66.00 24.97
N GLN A 801 -5.94 65.21 23.90
CA GLN A 801 -4.99 65.21 22.78
C GLN A 801 -5.66 64.83 21.45
N VAL A 802 -4.92 65.02 20.37
CA VAL A 802 -5.14 64.34 19.09
C VAL A 802 -3.89 63.51 18.83
N ALA A 803 -4.04 62.29 18.32
CA ALA A 803 -2.95 61.39 17.97
C ALA A 803 -2.97 61.06 16.48
N PHE A 804 -1.81 60.73 15.91
CA PHE A 804 -1.71 60.06 14.60
C PHE A 804 -1.76 58.55 14.82
N LEU A 805 -2.72 57.88 14.16
CA LEU A 805 -2.88 56.42 14.23
C LEU A 805 -2.05 55.70 13.16
N THR A 806 -1.63 56.42 12.13
CA THR A 806 -0.78 55.92 11.04
C THR A 806 0.70 56.21 11.31
N PRO A 807 1.64 55.36 10.86
CA PRO A 807 3.07 55.57 11.05
C PRO A 807 3.62 56.74 10.21
N GLN A 808 4.82 57.19 10.56
CA GLN A 808 5.64 58.05 9.70
C GLN A 808 5.80 57.42 8.31
N GLN A 809 5.66 58.24 7.27
CA GLN A 809 5.77 57.82 5.87
C GLN A 809 7.04 58.36 5.18
N ASP A 810 7.44 57.69 4.11
CA ASP A 810 8.53 58.08 3.21
C ASP A 810 7.98 58.10 1.77
N VAL A 811 7.87 59.28 1.17
CA VAL A 811 7.03 59.55 -0.01
C VAL A 811 7.88 60.18 -1.12
N SER A 812 7.74 59.76 -2.37
CA SER A 812 8.46 60.40 -3.48
C SER A 812 7.91 61.80 -3.78
N ALA A 813 8.78 62.76 -4.09
CA ALA A 813 8.39 64.09 -4.53
C ALA A 813 7.46 64.00 -5.75
N GLY A 814 6.33 64.71 -5.69
CA GLY A 814 5.27 64.68 -6.69
C GLY A 814 4.28 63.52 -6.56
N ALA A 815 4.47 62.57 -5.63
CA ALA A 815 3.49 61.52 -5.33
C ALA A 815 2.47 61.96 -4.26
N CYS A 816 1.30 61.31 -4.24
CA CYS A 816 0.37 61.37 -3.11
C CYS A 816 0.90 60.46 -1.99
N SER A 817 0.70 60.86 -0.74
CA SER A 817 1.01 60.05 0.45
C SER A 817 0.07 58.85 0.56
N GLU A 818 0.40 57.89 1.42
CA GLU A 818 -0.62 56.98 1.96
C GLU A 818 -1.53 57.76 2.93
N ALA A 819 -2.62 57.12 3.39
CA ALA A 819 -3.54 57.75 4.33
C ALA A 819 -2.81 58.18 5.62
N LEU A 820 -3.04 59.41 6.05
CA LEU A 820 -2.80 59.86 7.41
C LEU A 820 -4.13 59.84 8.15
N VAL A 821 -4.17 59.17 9.29
CA VAL A 821 -5.36 59.12 10.15
C VAL A 821 -5.01 59.77 11.47
N VAL A 822 -5.84 60.73 11.90
CA VAL A 822 -5.77 61.32 13.23
C VAL A 822 -7.08 61.16 13.98
N GLN A 823 -7.01 61.01 15.30
CA GLN A 823 -8.15 60.75 16.18
C GLN A 823 -8.03 61.58 17.46
N SER A 824 -9.16 62.05 18.02
CA SER A 824 -9.16 62.68 19.33
C SER A 824 -9.22 61.64 20.46
N GLN A 825 -8.42 61.88 21.50
CA GLN A 825 -8.22 60.93 22.58
C GLN A 825 -8.13 61.64 23.93
N ASP A 826 -8.43 60.92 25.02
CA ASP A 826 -8.13 61.34 26.38
C ASP A 826 -6.62 61.31 26.67
N ALA A 827 -6.21 61.64 27.89
CA ALA A 827 -4.80 61.68 28.27
C ALA A 827 -4.12 60.30 28.37
N MET A 828 -4.88 59.21 28.39
CA MET A 828 -4.37 57.83 28.36
C MET A 828 -4.20 57.31 26.93
N GLY A 829 -5.01 57.82 26.00
CA GLY A 829 -5.07 57.38 24.60
C GLY A 829 -6.38 56.68 24.23
N ASN A 830 -7.39 56.68 25.11
CA ASN A 830 -8.72 56.16 24.77
C ASN A 830 -9.44 57.14 23.82
N LEU A 831 -10.22 56.62 22.88
CA LEU A 831 -11.09 57.42 22.01
C LEU A 831 -12.02 58.33 22.84
N SER A 832 -11.93 59.64 22.63
CA SER A 832 -12.76 60.62 23.33
C SER A 832 -13.05 61.82 22.42
N ALA A 833 -14.28 62.34 22.44
CA ALA A 833 -14.73 63.39 21.53
C ALA A 833 -14.28 64.79 21.99
N LEU A 834 -13.81 65.61 21.04
CA LEU A 834 -13.60 67.05 21.26
C LEU A 834 -14.95 67.78 21.36
N ALA A 835 -14.99 68.93 22.05
CA ALA A 835 -16.15 69.82 22.05
C ALA A 835 -16.33 70.51 20.68
N SER A 836 -15.26 70.62 19.90
CA SER A 836 -15.26 71.01 18.48
C SER A 836 -14.50 70.00 17.63
N SER A 837 -15.19 69.30 16.73
CA SER A 837 -14.56 68.36 15.77
C SER A 837 -13.70 69.03 14.70
N LEU A 838 -13.72 70.36 14.56
CA LEU A 838 -12.94 71.09 13.55
C LEU A 838 -11.44 71.10 13.88
N LEU A 839 -10.64 70.54 12.98
CA LEU A 839 -9.17 70.52 13.03
C LEU A 839 -8.55 71.31 11.87
N VAL A 840 -7.39 71.90 12.16
CA VAL A 840 -6.52 72.60 11.20
C VAL A 840 -5.23 71.79 11.02
N VAL A 841 -4.83 71.52 9.79
CA VAL A 841 -3.60 70.81 9.42
C VAL A 841 -2.62 71.73 8.68
N GLU A 842 -1.36 71.65 9.09
CA GLU A 842 -0.29 72.58 8.72
C GLU A 842 0.99 71.82 8.37
N ALA A 843 1.74 72.33 7.40
CA ALA A 843 3.04 71.79 6.99
C ALA A 843 4.17 72.66 7.56
N GLN A 844 5.17 72.05 8.18
CA GLN A 844 6.44 72.67 8.59
C GLN A 844 7.62 71.82 8.09
N GLY A 845 8.85 72.32 8.19
CA GLY A 845 10.05 71.66 7.65
C GLY A 845 10.54 72.30 6.35
N ASN A 846 11.18 71.52 5.47
CA ASN A 846 11.81 72.00 4.24
C ASN A 846 11.35 71.29 2.95
N ALA A 847 10.42 70.34 3.03
CA ALA A 847 9.73 69.83 1.84
C ALA A 847 8.91 70.94 1.16
N GLY A 848 9.04 71.07 -0.16
CA GLY A 848 8.45 72.18 -0.92
C GLY A 848 7.12 71.82 -1.58
N GLY A 849 6.24 72.82 -1.74
CA GLY A 849 4.98 72.68 -2.50
C GLY A 849 3.90 71.81 -1.83
N VAL A 850 3.97 71.60 -0.51
CA VAL A 850 3.03 70.74 0.23
C VAL A 850 1.58 71.21 0.07
N THR A 851 0.68 70.28 -0.22
CA THR A 851 -0.77 70.46 -0.19
C THR A 851 -1.43 69.24 0.46
N PHE A 852 -2.52 69.46 1.19
CA PHE A 852 -3.33 68.41 1.83
C PHE A 852 -4.64 68.13 1.09
N PHE A 853 -5.11 66.89 1.13
CA PHE A 853 -6.22 66.35 0.33
C PHE A 853 -7.12 65.39 1.14
N ARG A 854 -8.35 65.15 0.65
CA ARG A 854 -9.33 64.21 1.22
C ARG A 854 -9.29 62.81 0.62
N ASP A 855 -8.59 62.64 -0.51
CA ASP A 855 -8.61 61.45 -1.35
C ASP A 855 -7.21 60.92 -1.65
N ALA A 856 -7.10 59.58 -1.75
CA ALA A 856 -5.84 58.87 -1.98
C ALA A 856 -5.19 59.11 -3.36
N VAL A 857 -5.85 59.85 -4.25
CA VAL A 857 -5.29 60.27 -5.55
C VAL A 857 -4.97 61.77 -5.60
N CYS A 858 -5.05 62.46 -4.46
CA CYS A 858 -4.69 63.87 -4.28
C CYS A 858 -5.35 64.81 -5.31
N THR A 859 -6.67 64.72 -5.48
CA THR A 859 -7.47 65.57 -6.39
C THR A 859 -8.37 66.57 -5.65
N GLN A 860 -8.87 66.21 -4.46
CA GLN A 860 -9.78 67.00 -3.64
C GLN A 860 -9.03 67.64 -2.48
N ARG A 861 -8.54 68.87 -2.68
CA ARG A 861 -7.79 69.62 -1.66
C ARG A 861 -8.63 69.85 -0.40
N LEU A 862 -8.01 69.83 0.79
CA LEU A 862 -8.65 70.33 2.00
C LEU A 862 -9.02 71.82 1.85
N VAL A 863 -10.14 72.22 2.47
CA VAL A 863 -10.63 73.60 2.41
C VAL A 863 -9.65 74.52 3.16
N PRO A 864 -9.17 75.62 2.58
CA PRO A 864 -8.27 76.52 3.29
C PRO A 864 -8.95 77.31 4.41
N LEU A 865 -8.45 77.19 5.64
CA LEU A 865 -8.70 78.13 6.73
C LEU A 865 -7.42 78.91 7.03
N ASN A 866 -7.43 80.23 6.79
CA ASN A 866 -6.31 81.14 7.02
C ASN A 866 -4.97 80.75 6.35
N GLY A 867 -5.02 79.92 5.30
CA GLY A 867 -3.85 79.40 4.58
C GLY A 867 -3.46 77.96 4.92
N SER A 868 -3.96 77.44 6.05
CA SER A 868 -3.80 76.05 6.48
C SER A 868 -4.96 75.18 5.97
N GLY A 869 -4.79 73.85 5.94
CA GLY A 869 -5.87 72.92 5.55
C GLY A 869 -6.88 72.73 6.68
N ALA A 870 -8.16 72.54 6.35
CA ALA A 870 -9.22 72.28 7.32
C ALA A 870 -9.97 70.96 7.06
N MET A 871 -10.18 70.21 8.14
CA MET A 871 -10.89 68.93 8.19
C MET A 871 -11.72 68.85 9.47
N ALA A 872 -12.73 68.00 9.49
CA ALA A 872 -13.44 67.65 10.72
C ALA A 872 -13.04 66.23 11.14
N LEU A 873 -13.10 65.96 12.44
CA LEU A 873 -13.28 64.59 12.93
C LEU A 873 -14.69 64.15 12.55
N GLU A 874 -14.79 63.03 11.84
CA GLU A 874 -16.03 62.49 11.27
C GLU A 874 -16.30 61.09 11.85
N GLY A 875 -17.57 60.67 11.79
CA GLY A 875 -18.01 59.35 12.26
C GLY A 875 -17.90 59.11 13.77
N PRO A 876 -18.26 57.91 14.23
CA PRO A 876 -18.25 57.56 15.64
C PRO A 876 -16.83 57.32 16.20
N GLN A 877 -15.85 57.01 15.34
CA GLN A 877 -14.43 56.88 15.72
C GLN A 877 -13.71 58.22 15.93
N GLN A 878 -14.41 59.36 15.78
CA GLN A 878 -13.87 60.72 15.94
C GLN A 878 -12.52 60.87 15.23
N GLU A 879 -12.46 60.46 13.96
CA GLU A 879 -11.23 60.41 13.17
C GLU A 879 -11.31 61.30 11.93
N ALA A 880 -10.15 61.78 11.46
CA ALA A 880 -10.02 62.44 10.17
C ALA A 880 -8.98 61.71 9.33
N VAL A 881 -9.39 61.29 8.13
CA VAL A 881 -8.51 60.69 7.12
C VAL A 881 -8.14 61.75 6.09
N PHE A 882 -6.85 61.95 5.87
CA PHE A 882 -6.34 62.92 4.90
C PHE A 882 -5.02 62.45 4.28
N TYR A 883 -4.59 63.15 3.23
CA TYR A 883 -3.40 62.82 2.45
C TYR A 883 -2.59 64.09 2.19
N PHE A 884 -1.30 63.97 1.89
CA PHE A 884 -0.48 65.07 1.40
C PHE A 884 0.20 64.76 0.06
N ARG A 885 0.57 65.81 -0.67
CA ARG A 885 1.48 65.74 -1.82
C ARG A 885 2.43 66.91 -1.75
N ALA A 886 3.73 66.66 -1.91
CA ALA A 886 4.80 67.65 -1.87
C ALA A 886 5.59 67.58 -3.17
N GLU A 887 5.85 68.72 -3.80
CA GLU A 887 6.47 68.80 -5.13
C GLU A 887 8.02 68.82 -5.06
N GLN A 888 8.61 68.93 -3.87
CA GLN A 888 10.07 68.94 -3.68
C GLN A 888 10.47 68.13 -2.43
N PRO A 889 11.61 67.43 -2.48
CA PRO A 889 12.12 66.61 -1.37
C PRO A 889 12.52 67.44 -0.14
N GLY A 890 12.49 66.80 1.01
CA GLY A 890 12.80 67.40 2.32
C GLY A 890 12.15 66.65 3.47
N ALA A 891 12.43 67.08 4.70
CA ALA A 891 11.66 66.68 5.86
C ALA A 891 10.36 67.50 5.92
N LEU A 892 9.25 66.82 6.25
CA LEU A 892 7.93 67.40 6.42
C LEU A 892 7.42 67.07 7.82
N GLU A 893 7.19 68.08 8.65
CA GLU A 893 6.39 67.95 9.87
C GLU A 893 4.93 68.27 9.51
N VAL A 894 4.04 67.29 9.65
CA VAL A 894 2.59 67.52 9.57
C VAL A 894 2.08 67.78 10.97
N ARG A 895 1.61 69.01 11.22
CA ARG A 895 1.02 69.42 12.50
C ARG A 895 -0.50 69.51 12.36
N VAL A 896 -1.22 68.90 13.30
CA VAL A 896 -2.69 68.98 13.40
C VAL A 896 -3.05 69.65 14.71
N ARG A 897 -4.03 70.57 14.69
CA ARG A 897 -4.47 71.31 15.88
C ARG A 897 -5.95 71.68 15.84
N GLY A 898 -6.62 71.65 16.99
CA GLY A 898 -8.02 72.05 17.15
C GLY A 898 -8.44 71.94 18.61
N ASP A 899 -9.49 72.66 19.01
CA ASP A 899 -10.09 72.63 20.35
C ASP A 899 -9.09 72.68 21.54
N GLY A 900 -7.99 73.42 21.38
CA GLY A 900 -6.93 73.57 22.38
C GLY A 900 -5.83 72.49 22.36
N VAL A 901 -6.00 71.40 21.61
CA VAL A 901 -5.06 70.28 21.52
C VAL A 901 -4.29 70.25 20.19
N SER A 902 -3.13 69.56 20.14
CA SER A 902 -2.37 69.39 18.88
C SER A 902 -1.48 68.16 18.84
N ALA A 903 -1.35 67.59 17.64
CA ALA A 903 -0.47 66.49 17.27
C ALA A 903 0.61 66.97 16.28
N SER A 904 1.74 66.27 16.16
CA SER A 904 2.69 66.50 15.06
C SER A 904 3.45 65.21 14.72
N GLN A 905 3.60 64.92 13.42
CA GLN A 905 4.28 63.73 12.90
C GLN A 905 5.30 64.13 11.82
N MET A 906 6.46 63.47 11.83
CA MET A 906 7.49 63.65 10.80
C MET A 906 7.27 62.70 9.63
N HIS A 907 7.55 63.17 8.43
CA HIS A 907 7.57 62.41 7.17
C HIS A 907 8.81 62.81 6.36
N VAL A 908 9.24 61.93 5.46
CA VAL A 908 10.33 62.19 4.51
C VAL A 908 9.77 62.29 3.11
N VAL A 909 10.21 63.30 2.35
CA VAL A 909 9.94 63.44 0.92
C VAL A 909 11.25 63.27 0.15
N ARG A 910 11.31 62.37 -0.84
CA ARG A 910 12.52 62.00 -1.60
C ARG A 910 12.51 62.41 -3.07
#